data_AF-A0ABD8A966-F1
#
_entry.id   AF-A0ABD8A966-F1
#
_cell.length_a   1.000
_cell.length_b   1.000
_cell.length_c   1.000
_cell.angle_alpha   90.00
_cell.angle_beta   90.00
_cell.angle_gamma   90.00
#
_symmetry.space_group_name_H-M   'P 1'
#
loop_
_entity.id
_entity.type
_entity.pdbx_description
1 polymer ?
#
loop_
_entity_poly.entity_id
_entity_poly.type
_entity_poly.pdbx_seq_one_letter_code
_entity_poly.pdbx_strand_id
1 'polypeptide(L)'
;MHLAHYDSKTNREQTLLEHGSTVSTLCKTYGEAIGCPHLAELCGLIHDAGKAKQEFQAYLLSGDRHLRGKINHSSAGARYIFEKYGKCADVYQVCTAQLISLAVCSHHSGLIDCIDTNGLDRFHSRLYPDKDIGYDESITNFGVECTTAEDLDVLFHKAAGETRQIIEPILQRQDINQEKPLYFALFARYFLSCVIDADRYDTYCFDAGLPTRDPDYELETTWQELADNLEQYLSTEMRKDREIDRLRAEISETCRQAAAYPGGIYRLCVPTGGGKTLASLRYALQHAILHKKHRIIYAIPFTTIIDQNADVIRESLKKDRVILEHHSNLIQEPEDTGLAEPDEGDRHSLLTERWDVPIILTTTVQLLNTLFLGKTQSVRRMHNLANSIIILDEVQTIPIKCLDMFNAALNFLAEVCGATIILCTATQPGSNVGVPVRCSPPENLVPDYEEIFGKFRRTTICDARIPGGYSASALADSVLEKRQANTSILVVMNTKKAARNLYAALKRRYPTCSLHYLSTALCPAHRRVKLGQLNEDLKARKPVICVSTQLIEAGIDISFNCVIRSLAGLDSIAQAAGRCNRHGEDACRDVFIVNSSEENLSRLPEIRKGQLHTERVLREYAENPAQFDHDLLSPKALARYYLYHYEVQKREMQYPVSRKNSGFVTDVTLFDLLSLNRTGVTAYANRFGHRPGYPFCQAFASSGSQFAVIDQDTVSVLVPFGRGKEIIEELAKTPHLPATVELLKEAQQYSVNLFKNEVQSLDNGIYPIGDTGVLALADIYYSREYGITPLTDNEPVLF
;
A
#
# COMPACT_ATOMS: atom_id res chain seq x y z
N MET A 1 0.85 -1.01 -44.66
CA MET A 1 0.43 -0.70 -43.29
C MET A 1 1.17 -1.63 -42.37
N HIS A 2 1.89 -1.06 -41.41
CA HIS A 2 2.62 -1.79 -40.40
C HIS A 2 1.65 -2.31 -39.33
N LEU A 3 1.98 -3.47 -38.74
CA LEU A 3 1.23 -4.09 -37.65
C LEU A 3 1.82 -3.70 -36.29
N ALA A 4 0.95 -3.51 -35.30
CA ALA A 4 1.34 -3.41 -33.90
C ALA A 4 1.36 -4.80 -33.22
N HIS A 5 0.37 -5.64 -33.55
CA HIS A 5 0.19 -6.98 -32.99
C HIS A 5 -0.19 -8.00 -34.07
N TYR A 6 0.27 -9.24 -33.87
CA TYR A 6 -0.03 -10.38 -34.74
C TYR A 6 -0.13 -11.64 -33.88
N ASP A 7 -1.29 -12.30 -33.90
CA ASP A 7 -1.49 -13.59 -33.25
C ASP A 7 -1.35 -14.70 -34.29
N SER A 8 -0.20 -15.38 -34.28
CA SER A 8 0.10 -16.47 -35.22
C SER A 8 -0.78 -17.71 -35.05
N LYS A 9 -1.50 -17.88 -33.93
CA LYS A 9 -2.42 -19.00 -33.73
C LYS A 9 -3.76 -18.77 -34.43
N THR A 10 -4.24 -17.53 -34.39
CA THR A 10 -5.55 -17.16 -34.94
C THR A 10 -5.48 -16.39 -36.25
N ASN A 11 -4.28 -16.01 -36.68
CA ASN A 11 -4.01 -15.06 -37.77
C ASN A 11 -4.73 -13.71 -37.58
N ARG A 12 -5.00 -13.31 -36.33
CA ARG A 12 -5.50 -11.96 -36.04
C ARG A 12 -4.37 -10.96 -36.21
N GLU A 13 -4.71 -9.84 -36.82
CA GLU A 13 -3.82 -8.72 -37.10
C GLU A 13 -4.42 -7.46 -36.47
N GLN A 14 -3.57 -6.63 -35.87
CA GLN A 14 -3.93 -5.28 -35.47
C GLN A 14 -2.93 -4.31 -36.07
N THR A 15 -3.43 -3.38 -36.87
CA THR A 15 -2.57 -2.37 -37.49
C THR A 15 -2.02 -1.38 -36.46
N LEU A 16 -0.90 -0.74 -36.79
CA LEU A 16 -0.32 0.29 -35.94
C LEU A 16 -1.26 1.49 -35.73
N LEU A 17 -2.04 1.84 -36.76
CA LEU A 17 -3.05 2.90 -36.67
C LEU A 17 -4.19 2.52 -35.70
N GLU A 18 -4.72 1.30 -35.78
CA GLU A 18 -5.80 0.83 -34.90
C GLU A 18 -5.36 0.79 -33.43
N HIS A 19 -4.20 0.21 -33.18
CA HIS A 19 -3.62 0.14 -31.84
C HIS A 19 -3.31 1.55 -31.29
N GLY A 20 -2.59 2.36 -32.07
CA GLY A 20 -2.24 3.73 -31.68
C GLY A 20 -3.46 4.61 -31.41
N SER A 21 -4.52 4.48 -32.22
CA SER A 21 -5.77 5.22 -32.02
C SER A 21 -6.51 4.79 -30.75
N THR A 22 -6.55 3.49 -30.47
CA THR A 22 -7.20 2.95 -29.27
C THR A 22 -6.45 3.36 -28.01
N VAL A 23 -5.13 3.16 -27.98
CA VAL A 23 -4.27 3.57 -26.86
C VAL A 23 -4.33 5.09 -26.64
N SER A 24 -4.29 5.88 -27.71
CA SER A 24 -4.46 7.34 -27.66
C SER A 24 -5.79 7.74 -27.01
N THR A 25 -6.89 7.10 -27.40
CA THR A 25 -8.24 7.38 -26.86
C THR A 25 -8.37 7.01 -25.39
N LEU A 26 -7.84 5.85 -24.99
CA LEU A 26 -7.81 5.45 -23.58
C LEU A 26 -6.98 6.44 -22.75
N CYS A 27 -5.75 6.75 -23.19
CA CYS A 27 -4.90 7.72 -22.51
C CYS A 27 -5.57 9.09 -22.39
N LYS A 28 -6.25 9.57 -23.43
CA LYS A 28 -7.03 10.81 -23.39
C LYS A 28 -8.03 10.79 -22.24
N THR A 29 -8.83 9.73 -22.16
CA THR A 29 -9.83 9.50 -21.11
C THR A 29 -9.18 9.51 -19.72
N TYR A 30 -8.04 8.84 -19.56
CA TYR A 30 -7.29 8.84 -18.30
C TYR A 30 -6.72 10.22 -17.94
N GLY A 31 -6.34 11.02 -18.94
CA GLY A 31 -5.85 12.38 -18.76
C GLY A 31 -6.93 13.40 -18.37
N GLU A 32 -8.19 13.15 -18.71
CA GLU A 32 -9.32 14.04 -18.36
C GLU A 32 -9.45 14.25 -16.85
N ALA A 33 -9.21 13.21 -16.05
CA ALA A 33 -9.33 13.25 -14.60
C ALA A 33 -8.41 14.27 -13.92
N ILE A 34 -7.32 14.68 -14.59
CA ILE A 34 -6.37 15.69 -14.10
C ILE A 34 -6.34 16.95 -14.97
N GLY A 35 -7.21 17.06 -15.97
CA GLY A 35 -7.22 18.20 -16.91
C GLY A 35 -6.08 18.17 -17.94
N CYS A 36 -5.50 17.00 -18.24
CA CYS A 36 -4.48 16.82 -19.28
C CYS A 36 -4.86 15.76 -20.35
N PRO A 37 -6.06 15.84 -20.97
CA PRO A 37 -6.44 14.87 -21.98
C PRO A 37 -5.49 14.86 -23.18
N HIS A 38 -5.07 16.02 -23.71
CA HIS A 38 -4.26 16.08 -24.94
C HIS A 38 -2.80 15.67 -24.70
N LEU A 39 -2.24 15.94 -23.52
CA LEU A 39 -0.91 15.44 -23.15
C LEU A 39 -0.90 13.91 -23.09
N ALA A 40 -1.89 13.32 -22.42
CA ALA A 40 -2.01 11.86 -22.33
C ALA A 40 -2.31 11.24 -23.70
N GLU A 41 -3.22 11.83 -24.49
CA GLU A 41 -3.54 11.44 -25.87
C GLU A 41 -2.26 11.35 -26.73
N LEU A 42 -1.42 12.39 -26.68
CA LEU A 42 -0.16 12.42 -27.43
C LEU A 42 0.85 11.37 -26.96
N CYS A 43 0.95 11.12 -25.64
CA CYS A 43 1.74 10.01 -25.11
C CYS A 43 1.29 8.67 -25.71
N GLY A 44 -0.02 8.41 -25.73
CA GLY A 44 -0.59 7.18 -26.27
C GLY A 44 -0.43 7.06 -27.78
N LEU A 45 -0.63 8.14 -28.54
CA LEU A 45 -0.54 8.11 -30.00
C LEU A 45 0.86 7.75 -30.50
N ILE A 46 1.91 8.30 -29.88
CA ILE A 46 3.28 8.18 -30.39
C ILE A 46 4.11 7.08 -29.73
N HIS A 47 3.57 6.39 -28.72
CA HIS A 47 4.36 5.46 -27.89
C HIS A 47 5.08 4.37 -28.71
N ASP A 48 4.43 3.93 -29.78
CA ASP A 48 4.83 2.81 -30.63
C ASP A 48 5.27 3.20 -32.03
N ALA A 49 5.54 4.49 -32.28
CA ALA A 49 5.98 4.96 -33.59
C ALA A 49 7.21 4.21 -34.14
N GLY A 50 8.07 3.66 -33.26
CA GLY A 50 9.22 2.84 -33.65
C GLY A 50 8.90 1.42 -34.14
N LYS A 51 7.64 0.99 -34.14
CA LYS A 51 7.20 -0.28 -34.76
C LYS A 51 7.07 -0.17 -36.29
N ALA A 52 7.01 1.05 -36.83
CA ALA A 52 6.84 1.35 -38.26
C ALA A 52 8.13 1.15 -39.10
N LYS A 53 8.84 0.05 -38.87
CA LYS A 53 10.10 -0.30 -39.56
C LYS A 53 10.16 -1.78 -39.92
N GLN A 54 10.87 -2.12 -40.99
CA GLN A 54 10.99 -3.48 -41.49
C GLN A 54 11.54 -4.47 -40.46
N GLU A 55 12.57 -4.08 -39.69
CA GLU A 55 13.17 -4.92 -38.65
C GLU A 55 12.13 -5.40 -37.62
N PHE A 56 11.22 -4.51 -37.22
CA PHE A 56 10.18 -4.83 -36.24
C PHE A 56 9.09 -5.73 -36.83
N GLN A 57 8.66 -5.45 -38.07
CA GLN A 57 7.66 -6.27 -38.76
C GLN A 57 8.15 -7.70 -39.02
N ALA A 58 9.41 -7.85 -39.43
CA ALA A 58 10.02 -9.17 -39.63
C ALA A 58 10.05 -9.97 -38.31
N TYR A 59 10.38 -9.31 -37.19
CA TYR A 59 10.29 -9.92 -35.87
C TYR A 59 8.86 -10.33 -35.52
N LEU A 60 7.90 -9.42 -35.65
CA LEU A 60 6.51 -9.67 -35.27
C LEU A 60 5.92 -10.88 -36.04
N LEU A 61 6.18 -10.97 -37.34
CA LEU A 61 5.71 -12.06 -38.20
C LEU A 61 6.47 -13.38 -37.97
N SER A 62 7.73 -13.31 -37.51
CA SER A 62 8.51 -14.53 -37.21
C SER A 62 7.95 -15.32 -36.03
N GLY A 63 7.23 -14.65 -35.12
CA GLY A 63 6.78 -15.24 -33.85
C GLY A 63 7.93 -15.62 -32.90
N ASP A 64 9.18 -15.20 -33.19
CA ASP A 64 10.35 -15.55 -32.38
C ASP A 64 10.34 -14.81 -31.04
N ARG A 65 9.93 -15.54 -30.00
CA ARG A 65 9.85 -15.02 -28.63
C ARG A 65 11.20 -14.63 -28.05
N HIS A 66 12.32 -15.18 -28.56
CA HIS A 66 13.65 -14.81 -28.08
C HIS A 66 14.08 -13.40 -28.49
N LEU A 67 13.39 -12.78 -29.45
CA LEU A 67 13.62 -11.40 -29.90
C LEU A 67 12.70 -10.38 -29.20
N ARG A 68 11.72 -10.84 -28.41
CA ARG A 68 10.81 -9.96 -27.65
C ARG A 68 11.59 -9.06 -26.71
N GLY A 69 11.30 -7.76 -26.76
CA GLY A 69 11.98 -6.73 -25.96
C GLY A 69 13.42 -6.39 -26.39
N LYS A 70 14.01 -7.08 -27.38
CA LYS A 70 15.37 -6.80 -27.87
C LYS A 70 15.42 -5.75 -28.98
N ILE A 71 14.35 -5.63 -29.75
CA ILE A 71 14.23 -4.62 -30.81
C ILE A 71 13.64 -3.35 -30.21
N ASN A 72 14.47 -2.32 -30.13
CA ASN A 72 14.06 -1.03 -29.62
C ASN A 72 13.03 -0.39 -30.57
N HIS A 73 11.83 -0.15 -30.04
CA HIS A 73 10.76 0.59 -30.70
C HIS A 73 10.31 1.82 -29.89
N SER A 74 10.50 1.82 -28.56
CA SER A 74 10.02 2.89 -27.70
C SER A 74 10.86 4.18 -27.72
N SER A 75 12.07 4.17 -28.30
CA SER A 75 12.90 5.38 -28.41
C SER A 75 12.47 6.34 -29.53
N ALA A 76 11.92 5.84 -30.64
CA ALA A 76 11.72 6.65 -31.85
C ALA A 76 10.72 7.80 -31.65
N GLY A 77 9.53 7.49 -31.11
CA GLY A 77 8.51 8.51 -30.81
C GLY A 77 8.99 9.52 -29.76
N ALA A 78 9.64 9.04 -28.70
CA ALA A 78 10.22 9.90 -27.67
C ALA A 78 11.28 10.87 -28.23
N ARG A 79 12.16 10.38 -29.13
CA ARG A 79 13.17 11.19 -29.80
C ARG A 79 12.54 12.25 -30.69
N TYR A 80 11.52 11.89 -31.48
CA TYR A 80 10.82 12.83 -32.36
C TYR A 80 10.24 14.02 -31.61
N ILE A 81 9.50 13.77 -30.53
CA ILE A 81 8.92 14.82 -29.68
C ILE A 81 10.01 15.73 -29.10
N PHE A 82 11.08 15.16 -28.58
CA PHE A 82 12.13 15.95 -27.94
C PHE A 82 12.98 16.75 -28.94
N GLU A 83 13.28 16.21 -30.12
CA GLU A 83 13.98 16.95 -31.17
C GLU A 83 13.17 18.14 -31.68
N LYS A 84 11.87 17.94 -31.89
CA LYS A 84 10.99 18.94 -32.48
C LYS A 84 10.62 20.05 -31.48
N TYR A 85 10.33 19.70 -30.23
CA TYR A 85 9.77 20.64 -29.26
C TYR A 85 10.62 20.87 -28.00
N GLY A 86 11.58 19.98 -27.71
CA GLY A 86 12.40 20.03 -26.49
C GLY A 86 13.54 21.06 -26.49
N LYS A 87 13.74 21.78 -27.60
CA LYS A 87 14.82 22.77 -27.77
C LYS A 87 14.28 24.16 -28.12
N CYS A 88 13.33 24.65 -27.32
CA CYS A 88 12.76 25.99 -27.49
C CYS A 88 12.94 26.85 -26.22
N ALA A 89 12.63 28.14 -26.33
CA ALA A 89 12.75 29.09 -25.20
C ALA A 89 11.60 28.97 -24.19
N ASP A 90 10.48 28.35 -24.56
CA ASP A 90 9.32 28.19 -23.69
C ASP A 90 9.49 26.97 -22.77
N VAL A 91 9.74 27.23 -21.48
CA VAL A 91 9.96 26.17 -20.48
C VAL A 91 8.79 25.18 -20.38
N TYR A 92 7.54 25.61 -20.63
CA TYR A 92 6.38 24.73 -20.55
C TYR A 92 6.35 23.76 -21.72
N GLN A 93 6.77 24.19 -22.91
CA GLN A 93 6.95 23.29 -24.06
C GLN A 93 8.08 22.31 -23.82
N VAL A 94 9.23 22.75 -23.28
CA VAL A 94 10.34 21.85 -22.93
C VAL A 94 9.91 20.83 -21.86
N CYS A 95 9.19 21.26 -20.82
CA CYS A 95 8.59 20.37 -19.82
C CYS A 95 7.67 19.33 -20.48
N THR A 96 6.76 19.78 -21.35
CA THR A 96 5.78 18.92 -22.04
C THR A 96 6.48 17.88 -22.90
N ALA A 97 7.45 18.32 -23.72
CA ALA A 97 8.23 17.44 -24.56
C ALA A 97 8.97 16.39 -23.74
N GLN A 98 9.61 16.79 -22.64
CA GLN A 98 10.33 15.86 -21.78
C GLN A 98 9.40 14.86 -21.08
N LEU A 99 8.23 15.29 -20.59
CA LEU A 99 7.22 14.41 -19.98
C LEU A 99 6.74 13.33 -20.96
N ILE A 100 6.36 13.73 -22.17
CA ILE A 100 5.92 12.80 -23.21
C ILE A 100 7.04 11.83 -23.56
N SER A 101 8.25 12.35 -23.81
CA SER A 101 9.41 11.51 -24.14
C SER A 101 9.73 10.51 -23.02
N LEU A 102 9.61 10.91 -21.75
CA LEU A 102 9.82 10.01 -20.60
C LEU A 102 8.77 8.91 -20.56
N ALA A 103 7.48 9.24 -20.68
CA ALA A 103 6.41 8.24 -20.70
C ALA A 103 6.58 7.25 -21.86
N VAL A 104 6.85 7.77 -23.06
CA VAL A 104 7.03 6.98 -24.29
C VAL A 104 8.25 6.09 -24.21
N CYS A 105 9.44 6.57 -23.83
CA CYS A 105 10.63 5.70 -23.84
C CYS A 105 10.66 4.65 -22.70
N SER A 106 9.79 4.83 -21.70
CA SER A 106 9.77 4.06 -20.45
C SER A 106 8.62 3.04 -20.33
N HIS A 107 7.68 2.97 -21.27
CA HIS A 107 6.46 2.14 -21.11
C HIS A 107 6.71 0.63 -20.90
N HIS A 108 7.84 0.09 -21.37
CA HIS A 108 8.23 -1.30 -21.08
C HIS A 108 9.05 -1.50 -19.81
N SER A 109 9.88 -0.53 -19.44
CA SER A 109 10.89 -0.68 -18.37
C SER A 109 10.53 -0.03 -17.04
N GLY A 110 9.51 0.82 -17.01
CA GLY A 110 9.34 1.81 -15.95
C GLY A 110 10.18 3.06 -16.21
N LEU A 111 9.91 4.15 -15.48
CA LEU A 111 10.61 5.43 -15.65
C LEU A 111 12.13 5.24 -15.52
N ILE A 112 12.85 5.61 -16.57
CA ILE A 112 14.32 5.67 -16.56
C ILE A 112 14.82 6.80 -15.66
N ASP A 113 16.05 6.71 -15.18
CA ASP A 113 16.73 7.89 -14.64
C ASP A 113 16.81 8.97 -15.74
N CYS A 114 16.60 10.24 -15.37
CA CYS A 114 16.99 11.35 -16.24
C CYS A 114 18.50 11.54 -16.14
N ILE A 115 18.96 11.84 -14.92
CA ILE A 115 20.37 11.87 -14.54
C ILE A 115 20.59 10.80 -13.48
N ASP A 116 21.52 9.87 -13.70
CA ASP A 116 21.82 8.87 -12.68
C ASP A 116 22.66 9.45 -11.52
N THR A 117 22.83 8.68 -10.44
CA THR A 117 23.58 9.14 -9.26
C THR A 117 25.08 9.37 -9.51
N ASN A 118 25.59 8.99 -10.69
CA ASN A 118 26.97 9.22 -11.13
C ASN A 118 27.07 10.40 -12.12
N GLY A 119 25.96 11.12 -12.36
CA GLY A 119 25.92 12.27 -13.23
C GLY A 119 25.89 11.94 -14.72
N LEU A 120 25.49 10.72 -15.10
CA LEU A 120 25.28 10.37 -16.51
C LEU A 120 23.88 10.74 -16.97
N ASP A 121 23.78 11.26 -18.20
CA ASP A 121 22.54 11.60 -18.87
C ASP A 121 21.87 10.36 -19.47
N ARG A 122 21.05 9.70 -18.66
CA ARG A 122 20.36 8.47 -19.07
C ARG A 122 19.16 8.75 -19.99
N PHE A 123 18.54 9.93 -19.85
CA PHE A 123 17.50 10.39 -20.75
C PHE A 123 18.02 10.56 -22.18
N HIS A 124 19.11 11.31 -22.36
CA HIS A 124 19.75 11.49 -23.66
C HIS A 124 20.22 10.15 -24.24
N SER A 125 20.92 9.32 -23.46
CA SER A 125 21.37 8.00 -23.94
C SER A 125 20.21 7.09 -24.38
N ARG A 126 19.01 7.24 -23.79
CA ARG A 126 17.83 6.47 -24.18
C ARG A 126 17.23 6.95 -25.50
N LEU A 127 17.22 8.27 -25.74
CA LEU A 127 16.72 8.87 -26.98
C LEU A 127 17.70 8.69 -28.14
N TYR A 128 18.99 8.74 -27.86
CA TYR A 128 20.09 8.68 -28.83
C TYR A 128 21.04 7.51 -28.53
N PRO A 129 20.59 6.25 -28.67
CA PRO A 129 21.47 5.11 -28.48
C PRO A 129 22.52 5.02 -29.59
N ASP A 130 23.67 4.41 -29.29
CA ASP A 130 24.76 4.21 -30.27
C ASP A 130 24.34 3.26 -31.41
N LYS A 131 23.44 2.31 -31.12
CA LYS A 131 22.87 1.40 -32.12
C LYS A 131 21.74 2.12 -32.85
N ASP A 132 21.76 2.06 -34.18
CA ASP A 132 20.66 2.55 -35.00
C ASP A 132 19.33 1.85 -34.64
N ILE A 133 18.30 2.66 -34.43
CA ILE A 133 16.96 2.24 -34.07
C ILE A 133 16.01 2.26 -35.28
N GLY A 134 16.49 2.62 -36.48
CA GLY A 134 15.66 2.81 -37.67
C GLY A 134 14.77 4.04 -37.54
N TYR A 135 15.32 5.13 -36.98
CA TYR A 135 14.55 6.33 -36.62
C TYR A 135 13.86 6.97 -37.83
N ASP A 136 14.62 7.25 -38.90
CA ASP A 136 14.10 7.95 -40.08
C ASP A 136 13.02 7.12 -40.79
N GLU A 137 13.23 5.80 -40.92
CA GLU A 137 12.24 4.86 -41.46
C GLU A 137 10.95 4.88 -40.62
N SER A 138 11.10 4.71 -39.29
CA SER A 138 9.98 4.64 -38.36
C SER A 138 9.10 5.89 -38.40
N ILE A 139 9.70 7.07 -38.27
CA ILE A 139 8.95 8.33 -38.22
C ILE A 139 8.34 8.67 -39.58
N THR A 140 9.03 8.40 -40.69
CA THR A 140 8.49 8.63 -42.03
C THR A 140 7.26 7.77 -42.29
N ASN A 141 7.36 6.46 -42.01
CA ASN A 141 6.24 5.53 -42.20
C ASN A 141 5.08 5.85 -41.26
N PHE A 142 5.35 6.16 -39.99
CA PHE A 142 4.34 6.57 -39.01
C PHE A 142 3.61 7.84 -39.45
N GLY A 143 4.34 8.81 -40.02
CA GLY A 143 3.80 10.06 -40.55
C GLY A 143 2.86 9.90 -41.75
N VAL A 144 2.96 8.77 -42.47
CA VAL A 144 2.11 8.43 -43.62
C VAL A 144 0.93 7.56 -43.20
N GLU A 145 1.15 6.62 -42.29
CA GLU A 145 0.16 5.59 -41.96
C GLU A 145 -0.74 5.94 -40.76
N CYS A 146 -0.25 6.74 -39.80
CA CYS A 146 -0.93 6.92 -38.51
C CYS A 146 -1.40 8.37 -38.26
N THR A 147 -0.55 9.37 -38.47
CA THR A 147 -0.88 10.79 -38.21
C THR A 147 0.05 11.72 -38.97
N THR A 148 -0.42 12.93 -39.32
CA THR A 148 0.42 13.93 -40.00
C THR A 148 1.28 14.73 -39.01
N ALA A 149 2.30 15.41 -39.52
CA ALA A 149 3.15 16.28 -38.70
C ALA A 149 2.38 17.50 -38.17
N GLU A 150 1.45 18.03 -38.98
CA GLU A 150 0.56 19.15 -38.63
C GLU A 150 -0.40 18.77 -37.50
N ASP A 151 -0.99 17.57 -37.55
CA ASP A 151 -1.88 17.09 -36.48
C ASP A 151 -1.11 16.91 -35.16
N LEU A 152 0.12 16.39 -35.23
CA LEU A 152 1.02 16.29 -34.07
C LEU A 152 1.40 17.67 -33.52
N ASP A 153 1.64 18.66 -34.37
CA ASP A 153 1.90 20.04 -33.94
C ASP A 153 0.71 20.60 -33.19
N VAL A 154 -0.50 20.49 -33.74
CA VAL A 154 -1.73 20.98 -33.11
C VAL A 154 -1.94 20.30 -31.76
N LEU A 155 -1.78 18.99 -31.68
CA LEU A 155 -1.96 18.23 -30.45
C LEU A 155 -0.91 18.60 -29.39
N PHE A 156 0.35 18.77 -29.79
CA PHE A 156 1.43 19.19 -28.88
C PHE A 156 1.18 20.58 -28.29
N HIS A 157 0.73 21.56 -29.09
CA HIS A 157 0.44 22.90 -28.57
C HIS A 157 -0.71 22.90 -27.56
N LYS A 158 -1.73 22.05 -27.75
CA LYS A 158 -2.78 21.83 -26.75
C LYS A 158 -2.20 21.22 -25.47
N ALA A 159 -1.41 20.16 -25.60
CA ALA A 159 -0.73 19.53 -24.46
C ALA A 159 0.17 20.51 -23.69
N ALA A 160 0.91 21.39 -24.38
CA ALA A 160 1.73 22.41 -23.75
C ALA A 160 0.90 23.47 -23.01
N GLY A 161 -0.28 23.81 -23.54
CA GLY A 161 -1.26 24.65 -22.87
C GLY A 161 -1.77 24.03 -21.57
N GLU A 162 -2.11 22.75 -21.58
CA GLU A 162 -2.54 21.99 -20.40
C GLU A 162 -1.43 21.92 -19.34
N THR A 163 -0.20 21.57 -19.76
CA THR A 163 0.99 21.57 -18.90
C THR A 163 1.16 22.90 -18.19
N ARG A 164 1.02 24.02 -18.93
CA ARG A 164 1.12 25.36 -18.36
C ARG A 164 0.03 25.63 -17.32
N GLN A 165 -1.22 25.29 -17.64
CA GLN A 165 -2.36 25.53 -16.73
C GLN A 165 -2.21 24.82 -15.38
N ILE A 166 -1.59 23.63 -15.37
CA ILE A 166 -1.36 22.87 -14.13
C ILE A 166 -0.08 23.32 -13.41
N ILE A 167 1.02 23.48 -14.14
CA ILE A 167 2.34 23.72 -13.54
C ILE A 167 2.49 25.15 -13.05
N GLU A 168 1.96 26.15 -13.77
CA GLU A 168 2.16 27.57 -13.45
C GLU A 168 1.65 27.94 -12.05
N PRO A 169 0.43 27.54 -11.62
CA PRO A 169 -0.04 27.77 -10.24
C PRO A 169 0.83 27.09 -9.18
N ILE A 170 1.28 25.86 -9.44
CA ILE A 170 2.15 25.10 -8.52
C ILE A 170 3.49 25.82 -8.34
N LEU A 171 4.10 26.30 -9.43
CA LEU A 171 5.38 27.02 -9.37
C LEU A 171 5.28 28.32 -8.58
N GLN A 172 4.14 29.01 -8.61
CA GLN A 172 3.93 30.28 -7.90
C GLN A 172 3.74 30.12 -6.38
N ARG A 173 3.31 28.94 -5.90
CA ARG A 173 3.04 28.67 -4.47
C ARG A 173 4.31 28.58 -3.63
N GLN A 174 4.57 29.49 -2.69
CA GLN A 174 5.81 29.43 -1.90
C GLN A 174 5.78 28.42 -0.75
N ASP A 175 4.60 28.12 -0.24
CA ASP A 175 4.37 27.26 0.91
C ASP A 175 4.64 25.77 0.63
N ILE A 176 4.71 25.35 -0.64
CA ILE A 176 5.01 23.96 -1.08
C ILE A 176 6.42 23.80 -1.67
N ASN A 177 7.35 24.75 -1.48
CA ASN A 177 8.66 24.74 -2.16
C ASN A 177 9.46 23.43 -2.02
N GLN A 178 9.31 22.71 -0.90
CA GLN A 178 9.98 21.42 -0.69
C GLN A 178 9.32 20.28 -1.50
N GLU A 179 8.03 20.38 -1.79
CA GLU A 179 7.19 19.33 -2.39
C GLU A 179 7.11 19.45 -3.92
N LYS A 180 7.21 20.67 -4.49
CA LYS A 180 7.08 20.91 -5.94
C LYS A 180 7.92 19.95 -6.80
N PRO A 181 9.21 19.70 -6.49
CA PRO A 181 10.01 18.79 -7.30
C PRO A 181 9.45 17.37 -7.34
N LEU A 182 8.86 16.90 -6.23
CA LEU A 182 8.23 15.58 -6.16
C LEU A 182 6.89 15.56 -6.89
N TYR A 183 6.12 16.67 -6.92
CA TYR A 183 4.90 16.76 -7.73
C TYR A 183 5.22 16.50 -9.21
N PHE A 184 6.31 17.06 -9.73
CA PHE A 184 6.75 16.79 -11.11
C PHE A 184 7.07 15.31 -11.33
N ALA A 185 7.75 14.66 -10.38
CA ALA A 185 8.02 13.24 -10.45
C ALA A 185 6.74 12.38 -10.50
N LEU A 186 5.75 12.72 -9.66
CA LEU A 186 4.45 12.06 -9.66
C LEU A 186 3.68 12.32 -10.96
N PHE A 187 3.81 13.52 -11.53
CA PHE A 187 3.21 13.87 -12.82
C PHE A 187 3.80 13.03 -13.97
N ALA A 188 5.14 12.88 -14.03
CA ALA A 188 5.79 11.99 -15.00
C ALA A 188 5.33 10.54 -14.84
N ARG A 189 5.19 10.08 -13.59
CA ARG A 189 4.72 8.73 -13.28
C ARG A 189 3.26 8.51 -13.65
N TYR A 190 2.41 9.54 -13.51
CA TYR A 190 1.00 9.50 -13.93
C TYR A 190 0.85 9.23 -15.43
N PHE A 191 1.56 9.95 -16.29
CA PHE A 191 1.45 9.72 -17.74
C PHE A 191 2.07 8.40 -18.17
N LEU A 192 3.15 7.95 -17.51
CA LEU A 192 3.64 6.60 -17.70
C LEU A 192 2.56 5.56 -17.34
N SER A 193 1.84 5.76 -16.23
CA SER A 193 0.73 4.89 -15.82
C SER A 193 -0.36 4.80 -16.89
N CYS A 194 -0.72 5.94 -17.49
CA CYS A 194 -1.73 5.99 -18.56
C CYS A 194 -1.32 5.14 -19.76
N VAL A 195 -0.09 5.35 -20.27
CA VAL A 195 0.42 4.62 -21.44
C VAL A 195 0.54 3.13 -21.15
N ILE A 196 1.11 2.75 -20.00
CA ILE A 196 1.27 1.34 -19.62
C ILE A 196 -0.09 0.65 -19.53
N ASP A 197 -1.10 1.29 -18.90
CA ASP A 197 -2.40 0.66 -18.79
C ASP A 197 -3.09 0.52 -20.13
N ALA A 198 -3.11 1.60 -20.93
CA ALA A 198 -3.77 1.61 -22.22
C ALA A 198 -3.17 0.59 -23.20
N ASP A 199 -1.84 0.56 -23.33
CA ASP A 199 -1.10 -0.39 -24.19
C ASP A 199 -1.38 -1.84 -23.80
N ARG A 200 -1.23 -2.16 -22.51
CA ARG A 200 -1.45 -3.54 -22.01
C ARG A 200 -2.91 -3.95 -22.08
N TYR A 201 -3.84 -3.04 -21.82
CA TYR A 201 -5.26 -3.35 -21.86
C TYR A 201 -5.74 -3.59 -23.30
N ASP A 202 -5.28 -2.78 -24.25
CA ASP A 202 -5.59 -3.00 -25.66
C ASP A 202 -4.97 -4.31 -26.17
N THR A 203 -3.70 -4.58 -25.84
CA THR A 203 -3.05 -5.86 -26.15
C THR A 203 -3.84 -7.05 -25.59
N TYR A 204 -4.28 -6.97 -24.32
CA TYR A 204 -5.11 -7.99 -23.69
C TYR A 204 -6.42 -8.21 -24.45
N CYS A 205 -7.12 -7.13 -24.82
CA CYS A 205 -8.38 -7.22 -25.55
C CYS A 205 -8.18 -7.83 -26.94
N PHE A 206 -7.11 -7.44 -27.64
CA PHE A 206 -6.73 -8.04 -28.92
C PHE A 206 -6.50 -9.55 -28.80
N ASP A 207 -5.66 -9.97 -27.85
CA ASP A 207 -5.33 -11.38 -27.61
C ASP A 207 -6.59 -12.18 -27.25
N ALA A 208 -7.46 -11.63 -26.39
CA ALA A 208 -8.72 -12.24 -25.97
C ALA A 208 -9.84 -12.18 -27.03
N GLY A 209 -9.68 -11.37 -28.09
CA GLY A 209 -10.71 -11.17 -29.10
C GLY A 209 -11.91 -10.36 -28.59
N LEU A 210 -11.65 -9.53 -27.58
CA LEU A 210 -12.62 -8.65 -26.96
C LEU A 210 -12.51 -7.24 -27.55
N PRO A 211 -13.61 -6.48 -27.60
CA PRO A 211 -13.53 -5.06 -27.92
C PRO A 211 -12.86 -4.30 -26.76
N THR A 212 -11.89 -3.45 -27.08
CA THR A 212 -11.28 -2.54 -26.11
C THR A 212 -12.28 -1.45 -25.72
N ARG A 213 -12.77 -1.46 -24.48
CA ARG A 213 -13.69 -0.46 -23.92
C ARG A 213 -13.40 -0.25 -22.44
N ASP A 214 -13.46 0.98 -21.97
CA ASP A 214 -13.45 1.23 -20.53
C ASP A 214 -14.73 0.61 -19.90
N PRO A 215 -14.64 -0.20 -18.83
CA PRO A 215 -15.82 -0.76 -18.20
C PRO A 215 -16.82 0.31 -17.76
N ASP A 216 -18.01 0.26 -18.35
CA ASP A 216 -19.15 1.09 -17.97
C ASP A 216 -19.85 0.49 -16.76
N TYR A 217 -19.51 0.99 -15.57
CA TYR A 217 -20.12 0.57 -14.31
C TYR A 217 -21.44 1.29 -14.01
N GLU A 218 -21.93 2.18 -14.87
CA GLU A 218 -23.02 3.11 -14.55
C GLU A 218 -22.82 3.70 -13.13
N LEU A 219 -21.69 4.38 -12.91
CA LEU A 219 -21.19 4.69 -11.56
C LEU A 219 -22.24 5.36 -10.65
N GLU A 220 -23.09 6.24 -11.21
CA GLU A 220 -24.12 6.93 -10.45
C GLU A 220 -25.16 5.95 -9.85
N THR A 221 -25.66 4.99 -10.63
CA THR A 221 -26.60 3.96 -10.14
C THR A 221 -25.90 3.01 -9.18
N THR A 222 -24.66 2.60 -9.51
CA THR A 222 -23.85 1.75 -8.63
C THR A 222 -23.60 2.40 -7.27
N TRP A 223 -23.28 3.70 -7.20
CA TRP A 223 -23.07 4.38 -5.92
C TRP A 223 -24.34 4.49 -5.10
N GLN A 224 -25.47 4.80 -5.73
CA GLN A 224 -26.75 4.88 -5.03
C GLN A 224 -27.16 3.53 -4.43
N GLU A 225 -27.05 2.44 -5.20
CA GLU A 225 -27.34 1.09 -4.70
C GLU A 225 -26.46 0.69 -3.52
N LEU A 226 -25.15 0.97 -3.60
CA LEU A 226 -24.20 0.67 -2.53
C LEU A 226 -24.49 1.49 -1.27
N ALA A 227 -24.85 2.76 -1.42
CA ALA A 227 -25.27 3.61 -0.30
C ALA A 227 -26.54 3.08 0.36
N ASP A 228 -27.56 2.70 -0.43
CA ASP A 228 -28.82 2.17 0.08
C ASP A 228 -28.62 0.84 0.83
N ASN A 229 -27.76 -0.05 0.30
CA ASN A 229 -27.39 -1.30 0.96
C ASN A 229 -26.71 -1.05 2.31
N LEU A 230 -25.79 -0.09 2.38
CA LEU A 230 -25.14 0.30 3.62
C LEU A 230 -26.14 0.89 4.63
N GLU A 231 -27.05 1.77 4.20
CA GLU A 231 -28.09 2.32 5.09
C GLU A 231 -28.99 1.22 5.64
N GLN A 232 -29.36 0.24 4.81
CA GLN A 232 -30.12 -0.93 5.26
C GLN A 232 -29.34 -1.72 6.31
N TYR A 233 -28.06 -2.01 6.06
CA TYR A 233 -27.19 -2.73 6.99
C TYR A 233 -27.05 -1.98 8.33
N LEU A 234 -26.81 -0.66 8.29
CA LEU A 234 -26.71 0.16 9.49
C LEU A 234 -28.02 0.17 10.28
N SER A 235 -29.18 0.15 9.62
CA SER A 235 -30.48 0.12 10.28
C SER A 235 -30.73 -1.19 11.06
N THR A 236 -30.15 -2.30 10.61
CA THR A 236 -30.31 -3.62 11.26
C THR A 236 -29.24 -3.88 12.31
N GLU A 237 -27.98 -3.50 12.05
CA GLU A 237 -26.83 -3.85 12.88
C GLU A 237 -26.51 -2.80 13.96
N MET A 238 -26.82 -1.52 13.75
CA MET A 238 -26.59 -0.48 14.77
C MET A 238 -27.73 -0.42 15.79
N ARG A 239 -27.74 -1.36 16.73
CA ARG A 239 -28.65 -1.32 17.89
C ARG A 239 -28.36 -0.10 18.75
N LYS A 240 -29.34 0.78 18.98
CA LYS A 240 -29.17 2.03 19.77
C LYS A 240 -29.38 1.84 21.28
N ASP A 241 -29.16 0.62 21.75
CA ASP A 241 -29.55 0.17 23.10
C ASP A 241 -28.61 0.75 24.17
N ARG A 242 -27.31 0.85 23.88
CA ARG A 242 -26.27 1.37 24.79
C ARG A 242 -25.82 2.77 24.38
N GLU A 243 -25.28 3.52 25.34
CA GLU A 243 -24.76 4.88 25.09
C GLU A 243 -23.69 4.90 24.00
N ILE A 244 -22.75 3.95 24.02
CA ILE A 244 -21.69 3.81 23.00
C ILE A 244 -22.27 3.62 21.60
N ASP A 245 -23.36 2.87 21.47
CA ASP A 245 -23.94 2.61 20.16
C ASP A 245 -24.69 3.84 19.61
N ARG A 246 -25.24 4.67 20.49
CA ARG A 246 -25.78 5.98 20.12
C ARG A 246 -24.69 6.93 19.65
N LEU A 247 -23.54 6.95 20.35
CA LEU A 247 -22.38 7.75 19.93
C LEU A 247 -21.82 7.30 18.58
N ARG A 248 -21.74 5.98 18.33
CA ARG A 248 -21.36 5.44 17.02
C ARG A 248 -22.32 5.89 15.92
N ALA A 249 -23.63 5.88 16.19
CA ALA A 249 -24.63 6.33 15.23
C ALA A 249 -24.52 7.84 14.95
N GLU A 250 -24.25 8.64 15.97
CA GLU A 250 -24.00 10.08 15.84
C GLU A 250 -22.74 10.37 15.00
N ILE A 251 -21.62 9.70 15.30
CA ILE A 251 -20.38 9.80 14.51
C ILE A 251 -20.65 9.43 13.05
N SER A 252 -21.35 8.32 12.82
CA SER A 252 -21.70 7.85 11.48
C SER A 252 -22.56 8.88 10.71
N GLU A 253 -23.51 9.53 11.39
CA GLU A 253 -24.36 10.55 10.80
C GLU A 253 -23.62 11.85 10.49
N THR A 254 -22.75 12.29 11.39
CA THR A 254 -21.85 13.42 11.16
C THR A 254 -20.94 13.17 9.96
N CYS A 255 -20.37 11.98 9.83
CA CYS A 255 -19.60 11.58 8.64
C CYS A 255 -20.44 11.64 7.36
N ARG A 256 -21.69 11.18 7.38
CA ARG A 256 -22.58 11.26 6.20
C ARG A 256 -22.84 12.73 5.80
N GLN A 257 -23.04 13.62 6.76
CA GLN A 257 -23.28 15.04 6.51
C GLN A 257 -22.03 15.75 5.98
N ALA A 258 -20.85 15.40 6.53
CA ALA A 258 -19.57 15.94 6.09
C ALA A 258 -19.22 15.58 4.64
N ALA A 259 -19.88 14.58 4.05
CA ALA A 259 -19.71 14.21 2.65
C ALA A 259 -20.02 15.35 1.65
N ALA A 260 -20.74 16.39 2.08
CA ALA A 260 -21.00 17.59 1.28
C ALA A 260 -19.81 18.57 1.21
N TYR A 261 -18.77 18.37 2.01
CA TYR A 261 -17.54 19.18 1.95
C TYR A 261 -16.85 19.02 0.59
N PRO A 262 -16.14 20.05 0.09
CA PRO A 262 -15.43 19.96 -1.18
C PRO A 262 -14.35 18.86 -1.15
N GLY A 263 -13.87 18.46 -2.32
CA GLY A 263 -12.74 17.54 -2.38
C GLY A 263 -11.51 18.10 -1.66
N GLY A 264 -10.79 17.25 -0.94
CA GLY A 264 -9.67 17.66 -0.10
C GLY A 264 -9.16 16.54 0.81
N ILE A 265 -8.33 16.91 1.78
CA ILE A 265 -7.80 15.98 2.79
C ILE A 265 -8.47 16.27 4.13
N TYR A 266 -9.06 15.26 4.74
CA TYR A 266 -9.77 15.37 6.01
C TYR A 266 -9.31 14.27 6.98
N ARG A 267 -9.50 14.52 8.27
CA ARG A 267 -9.21 13.56 9.34
C ARG A 267 -10.49 13.01 9.93
N LEU A 268 -10.47 11.71 10.22
CA LEU A 268 -11.46 11.06 11.06
C LEU A 268 -10.80 10.63 12.37
N CYS A 269 -10.73 11.58 13.31
CA CYS A 269 -10.19 11.37 14.66
C CYS A 269 -11.27 10.78 15.57
N VAL A 270 -11.33 9.46 15.67
CA VAL A 270 -12.35 8.74 16.45
C VAL A 270 -11.66 7.65 17.28
N PRO A 271 -12.05 7.46 18.56
CA PRO A 271 -11.45 6.46 19.43
C PRO A 271 -11.61 5.03 18.91
N THR A 272 -10.72 4.14 19.34
CA THR A 272 -10.73 2.73 18.93
C THR A 272 -12.05 2.05 19.30
N GLY A 273 -12.78 1.58 18.28
CA GLY A 273 -14.12 0.99 18.45
C GLY A 273 -15.27 1.98 18.31
N GLY A 274 -15.02 3.23 17.90
CA GLY A 274 -16.05 4.23 17.56
C GLY A 274 -16.70 4.06 16.19
N GLY A 275 -16.50 2.93 15.50
CA GLY A 275 -17.17 2.65 14.22
C GLY A 275 -16.52 3.29 12.98
N LYS A 276 -15.21 3.59 13.03
CA LYS A 276 -14.45 4.26 11.95
C LYS A 276 -14.70 3.66 10.56
N THR A 277 -14.64 2.33 10.43
CA THR A 277 -14.77 1.62 9.14
C THR A 277 -16.08 1.91 8.43
N LEU A 278 -17.22 1.73 9.10
CA LEU A 278 -18.53 1.96 8.49
C LEU A 278 -18.82 3.46 8.35
N ALA A 279 -18.37 4.29 9.29
CA ALA A 279 -18.56 5.75 9.22
C ALA A 279 -17.78 6.39 8.06
N SER A 280 -16.52 5.97 7.82
CA SER A 280 -15.72 6.46 6.70
C SER A 280 -16.25 5.93 5.36
N LEU A 281 -16.73 4.68 5.31
CA LEU A 281 -17.39 4.13 4.12
C LEU A 281 -18.68 4.88 3.79
N ARG A 282 -19.50 5.20 4.81
CA ARG A 282 -20.73 6.00 4.65
C ARG A 282 -20.45 7.40 4.12
N TYR A 283 -19.41 8.07 4.65
CA TYR A 283 -18.91 9.32 4.06
C TYR A 283 -18.55 9.12 2.59
N ALA A 284 -17.75 8.10 2.27
CA ALA A 284 -17.21 7.91 0.93
C ALA A 284 -18.29 7.64 -0.11
N LEU A 285 -19.29 6.80 0.19
CA LEU A 285 -20.40 6.55 -0.72
C LEU A 285 -21.21 7.82 -0.98
N GLN A 286 -21.56 8.55 0.08
CA GLN A 286 -22.30 9.81 -0.06
C GLN A 286 -21.49 10.86 -0.83
N HIS A 287 -20.18 10.96 -0.58
CA HIS A 287 -19.30 11.90 -1.26
C HIS A 287 -19.08 11.51 -2.73
N ALA A 288 -19.05 10.21 -3.03
CA ALA A 288 -18.96 9.71 -4.40
C ALA A 288 -20.17 10.10 -5.24
N ILE A 289 -21.38 10.02 -4.66
CA ILE A 289 -22.62 10.48 -5.29
C ILE A 289 -22.59 11.99 -5.52
N LEU A 290 -22.32 12.77 -4.47
CA LEU A 290 -22.39 14.24 -4.52
C LEU A 290 -21.33 14.87 -5.44
N HIS A 291 -20.12 14.30 -5.46
CA HIS A 291 -18.97 14.85 -6.19
C HIS A 291 -18.57 14.02 -7.41
N LYS A 292 -19.41 13.04 -7.81
CA LYS A 292 -19.20 12.18 -8.99
C LYS A 292 -17.80 11.54 -9.01
N LYS A 293 -17.41 10.95 -7.89
CA LYS A 293 -16.10 10.29 -7.76
C LYS A 293 -16.09 8.97 -8.53
N HIS A 294 -14.94 8.62 -9.07
CA HIS A 294 -14.79 7.43 -9.91
C HIS A 294 -14.60 6.16 -9.10
N ARG A 295 -13.95 6.25 -7.92
CA ARG A 295 -13.54 5.09 -7.13
C ARG A 295 -13.48 5.38 -5.64
N ILE A 296 -13.61 4.33 -4.83
CA ILE A 296 -13.31 4.32 -3.39
C ILE A 296 -12.18 3.31 -3.16
N ILE A 297 -11.07 3.77 -2.60
CA ILE A 297 -9.90 2.97 -2.25
C ILE A 297 -9.79 2.94 -0.73
N TYR A 298 -10.02 1.77 -0.13
CA TYR A 298 -9.87 1.55 1.30
C TYR A 298 -8.54 0.86 1.58
N ALA A 299 -7.56 1.62 2.08
CA ALA A 299 -6.21 1.15 2.38
C ALA A 299 -6.08 0.82 3.87
N ILE A 300 -5.87 -0.46 4.16
CA ILE A 300 -5.74 -1.02 5.51
C ILE A 300 -4.25 -1.17 5.88
N PRO A 301 -3.85 -1.01 7.15
CA PRO A 301 -2.50 -1.33 7.60
C PRO A 301 -2.12 -2.79 7.37
N PHE A 302 -0.85 -3.04 7.00
CA PHE A 302 -0.32 -4.39 6.80
C PHE A 302 -0.21 -5.22 8.10
N THR A 303 -0.39 -4.58 9.26
CA THR A 303 -0.37 -5.20 10.58
C THR A 303 -1.71 -5.80 11.01
N THR A 304 -2.79 -5.46 10.31
CA THR A 304 -4.16 -5.91 10.62
C THR A 304 -4.47 -7.29 10.06
N ILE A 305 -5.48 -7.95 10.62
CA ILE A 305 -6.15 -9.06 9.94
C ILE A 305 -7.05 -8.46 8.86
N ILE A 306 -6.49 -8.35 7.65
CA ILE A 306 -7.10 -7.70 6.49
C ILE A 306 -8.48 -8.30 6.16
N ASP A 307 -8.60 -9.64 6.23
CA ASP A 307 -9.81 -10.38 5.87
C ASP A 307 -11.06 -9.90 6.64
N GLN A 308 -10.95 -9.56 7.94
CA GLN A 308 -12.12 -9.22 8.74
C GLN A 308 -12.74 -7.86 8.37
N ASN A 309 -11.90 -6.85 8.13
CA ASN A 309 -12.40 -5.54 7.70
C ASN A 309 -13.02 -5.64 6.30
N ALA A 310 -12.42 -6.45 5.41
CA ALA A 310 -12.93 -6.68 4.08
C ALA A 310 -14.29 -7.40 4.10
N ASP A 311 -14.45 -8.42 4.94
CA ASP A 311 -15.71 -9.14 5.13
C ASP A 311 -16.84 -8.22 5.59
N VAL A 312 -16.60 -7.35 6.58
CA VAL A 312 -17.59 -6.37 7.05
C VAL A 312 -18.02 -5.41 5.94
N ILE A 313 -17.06 -4.92 5.14
CA ILE A 313 -17.38 -4.03 4.01
C ILE A 313 -18.21 -4.79 2.98
N ARG A 314 -17.80 -6.00 2.61
CA ARG A 314 -18.52 -6.86 1.65
C ARG A 314 -19.96 -7.12 2.09
N GLU A 315 -20.14 -7.59 3.33
CA GLU A 315 -21.45 -7.87 3.92
C GLU A 315 -22.35 -6.62 3.95
N SER A 316 -21.77 -5.45 4.26
CA SER A 316 -22.52 -4.20 4.32
C SER A 316 -23.00 -3.70 2.95
N LEU A 317 -22.26 -4.02 1.88
CA LEU A 317 -22.52 -3.53 0.52
C LEU A 317 -23.31 -4.51 -0.36
N LYS A 318 -23.31 -5.81 -0.01
CA LYS A 318 -24.05 -6.89 -0.71
C LYS A 318 -23.79 -6.97 -2.23
N LYS A 319 -22.60 -6.58 -2.70
CA LYS A 319 -22.27 -6.52 -4.14
C LYS A 319 -20.79 -6.81 -4.42
N ASP A 320 -20.42 -8.09 -4.34
CA ASP A 320 -19.01 -8.53 -4.45
C ASP A 320 -18.34 -8.18 -5.78
N ARG A 321 -19.11 -8.13 -6.89
CA ARG A 321 -18.56 -7.93 -8.25
C ARG A 321 -17.92 -6.56 -8.48
N VAL A 322 -18.24 -5.56 -7.66
CA VAL A 322 -17.68 -4.19 -7.77
C VAL A 322 -16.59 -3.92 -6.74
N ILE A 323 -16.21 -4.94 -5.96
CA ILE A 323 -15.22 -4.89 -4.90
C ILE A 323 -14.01 -5.74 -5.32
N LEU A 324 -12.83 -5.12 -5.37
CA LEU A 324 -11.56 -5.81 -5.58
C LEU A 324 -10.77 -5.86 -4.27
N GLU A 325 -10.32 -7.05 -3.90
CA GLU A 325 -9.42 -7.26 -2.75
C GLU A 325 -8.00 -7.52 -3.23
N HIS A 326 -7.08 -6.60 -2.89
CA HIS A 326 -5.67 -6.70 -3.28
C HIS A 326 -4.75 -6.57 -2.07
N HIS A 327 -4.32 -7.72 -1.52
CA HIS A 327 -3.68 -7.80 -0.20
C HIS A 327 -2.31 -8.49 -0.14
N SER A 328 -1.86 -9.20 -1.19
CA SER A 328 -0.66 -10.06 -1.15
C SER A 328 0.28 -9.88 -2.33
N ASN A 329 1.57 -10.17 -2.11
CA ASN A 329 2.65 -10.24 -3.12
C ASN A 329 2.98 -11.68 -3.53
N LEU A 330 2.19 -12.68 -3.11
CA LEU A 330 2.51 -14.10 -3.28
C LEU A 330 2.61 -14.56 -4.74
N ILE A 331 2.01 -13.80 -5.65
CA ILE A 331 2.18 -14.01 -7.07
C ILE A 331 3.59 -13.49 -7.39
N GLN A 332 4.58 -14.39 -7.46
CA GLN A 332 5.75 -14.11 -8.27
C GLN A 332 5.24 -13.99 -9.70
N GLU A 333 5.08 -12.73 -10.09
CA GLU A 333 4.60 -12.30 -11.39
C GLU A 333 5.45 -13.00 -12.46
N PRO A 334 4.85 -13.86 -13.30
CA PRO A 334 5.61 -14.52 -14.36
C PRO A 334 6.28 -13.45 -15.20
N GLU A 335 7.52 -13.70 -15.62
CA GLU A 335 8.13 -12.91 -16.70
C GLU A 335 7.14 -12.87 -17.87
N ASP A 336 7.04 -11.68 -18.47
CA ASP A 336 6.09 -11.24 -19.50
C ASP A 336 5.92 -12.26 -20.65
N THR A 337 5.14 -13.32 -20.41
CA THR A 337 5.08 -14.50 -21.29
C THR A 337 3.79 -14.61 -22.08
N GLY A 338 2.78 -13.75 -21.83
CA GLY A 338 1.59 -13.58 -22.70
C GLY A 338 0.95 -14.89 -23.17
N LEU A 339 0.80 -15.88 -22.28
CA LEU A 339 0.55 -17.27 -22.66
C LEU A 339 -0.62 -17.95 -21.93
N ALA A 340 -1.41 -17.24 -21.14
CA ALA A 340 -2.60 -17.84 -20.55
C ALA A 340 -3.82 -17.58 -21.45
N GLU A 341 -4.62 -18.63 -21.69
CA GLU A 341 -5.98 -18.46 -22.22
C GLU A 341 -6.85 -17.73 -21.17
N PRO A 342 -7.90 -16.99 -21.58
CA PRO A 342 -8.72 -16.22 -20.65
C PRO A 342 -9.56 -17.18 -19.80
N ASP A 343 -9.07 -17.43 -18.59
CA ASP A 343 -9.82 -18.10 -17.51
C ASP A 343 -10.20 -17.06 -16.44
N GLU A 344 -11.06 -17.41 -15.47
CA GLU A 344 -11.40 -16.53 -14.33
C GLU A 344 -10.14 -16.08 -13.54
N GLY A 345 -9.05 -16.87 -13.64
CA GLY A 345 -7.69 -16.54 -13.23
C GLY A 345 -7.20 -15.17 -13.70
N ASP A 346 -7.42 -14.87 -14.98
CA ASP A 346 -6.85 -13.75 -15.73
C ASP A 346 -7.55 -12.42 -15.42
N ARG A 347 -8.89 -12.48 -15.25
CA ARG A 347 -9.70 -11.32 -14.87
C ARG A 347 -9.23 -10.72 -13.54
N HIS A 348 -9.01 -11.54 -12.51
CA HIS A 348 -8.53 -11.02 -11.23
C HIS A 348 -7.12 -10.42 -11.34
N SER A 349 -6.21 -11.03 -12.10
CA SER A 349 -4.85 -10.50 -12.34
C SER A 349 -4.92 -9.13 -12.99
N LEU A 350 -5.71 -9.02 -14.06
CA LEU A 350 -5.99 -7.77 -14.75
C LEU A 350 -6.53 -6.70 -13.79
N LEU A 351 -7.57 -7.01 -13.00
CA LEU A 351 -8.15 -6.07 -12.04
C LEU A 351 -7.13 -5.63 -10.98
N THR A 352 -6.28 -6.54 -10.47
CA THR A 352 -5.22 -6.18 -9.49
C THR A 352 -4.12 -5.30 -10.07
N GLU A 353 -3.84 -5.43 -11.36
CA GLU A 353 -2.85 -4.61 -12.06
C GLU A 353 -3.40 -3.26 -12.51
N ARG A 354 -4.71 -3.17 -12.77
CA ARG A 354 -5.35 -1.95 -13.26
C ARG A 354 -5.90 -1.08 -12.14
N TRP A 355 -6.54 -1.66 -11.12
CA TRP A 355 -7.37 -0.92 -10.16
C TRP A 355 -8.52 -0.17 -10.85
N ASP A 356 -9.16 -0.82 -11.83
CA ASP A 356 -10.22 -0.26 -12.68
C ASP A 356 -11.65 -0.57 -12.19
N VAL A 357 -11.83 -1.08 -10.97
CA VAL A 357 -13.16 -1.29 -10.34
C VAL A 357 -13.62 -0.10 -9.49
N PRO A 358 -14.92 -0.01 -9.13
CA PRO A 358 -15.44 1.03 -8.25
C PRO A 358 -14.84 1.01 -6.83
N ILE A 359 -14.80 -0.15 -6.15
CA ILE A 359 -14.29 -0.26 -4.77
C ILE A 359 -13.05 -1.14 -4.73
N ILE A 360 -11.96 -0.61 -4.18
CA ILE A 360 -10.69 -1.32 -4.02
C ILE A 360 -10.36 -1.40 -2.54
N LEU A 361 -10.34 -2.62 -2.01
CA LEU A 361 -9.84 -2.93 -0.67
C LEU A 361 -8.39 -3.36 -0.81
N THR A 362 -7.48 -2.61 -0.23
CA THR A 362 -6.05 -2.88 -0.39
C THR A 362 -5.26 -2.59 0.88
N THR A 363 -3.94 -2.77 0.82
CA THR A 363 -3.05 -2.41 1.91
C THR A 363 -2.36 -1.09 1.63
N THR A 364 -1.96 -0.42 2.69
CA THR A 364 -1.12 0.78 2.59
C THR A 364 0.22 0.50 1.91
N VAL A 365 0.73 -0.74 2.00
CA VAL A 365 1.91 -1.19 1.26
C VAL A 365 1.68 -1.15 -0.25
N GLN A 366 0.52 -1.65 -0.72
CA GLN A 366 0.19 -1.62 -2.14
C GLN A 366 -0.03 -0.20 -2.66
N LEU A 367 -0.66 0.68 -1.88
CA LEU A 367 -0.81 2.09 -2.25
C LEU A 367 0.56 2.79 -2.40
N LEU A 368 1.46 2.57 -1.44
CA LEU A 368 2.83 3.09 -1.51
C LEU A 368 3.62 2.49 -2.69
N ASN A 369 3.44 1.20 -3.00
CA ASN A 369 4.04 0.58 -4.18
C ASN A 369 3.51 1.22 -5.47
N THR A 370 2.21 1.48 -5.57
CA THR A 370 1.60 2.19 -6.70
C THR A 370 2.28 3.55 -6.92
N LEU A 371 2.59 4.27 -5.84
CA LEU A 371 3.20 5.60 -5.90
C LEU A 371 4.71 5.62 -6.16
N PHE A 372 5.47 4.64 -5.65
CA PHE A 372 6.94 4.77 -5.59
C PHE A 372 7.73 3.55 -6.08
N LEU A 373 7.14 2.34 -6.15
CA LEU A 373 7.87 1.16 -6.60
C LEU A 373 8.16 1.24 -8.10
N GLY A 374 9.37 0.87 -8.53
CA GLY A 374 9.80 0.98 -9.93
C GLY A 374 9.15 -0.01 -10.89
N LYS A 375 8.39 -0.98 -10.41
CA LYS A 375 7.76 -2.03 -11.23
C LYS A 375 6.61 -1.49 -12.07
N THR A 376 6.59 -1.78 -13.37
CA THR A 376 5.56 -1.34 -14.32
C THR A 376 4.14 -1.73 -13.91
N GLN A 377 3.94 -2.92 -13.35
CA GLN A 377 2.63 -3.34 -12.81
C GLN A 377 2.15 -2.49 -11.63
N SER A 378 3.06 -1.96 -10.81
CA SER A 378 2.70 -1.01 -9.75
C SER A 378 2.41 0.36 -10.33
N VAL A 379 3.20 0.80 -11.32
CA VAL A 379 2.97 2.07 -12.02
C VAL A 379 1.60 2.08 -12.72
N ARG A 380 1.18 0.97 -13.34
CA ARG A 380 -0.09 0.83 -14.07
C ARG A 380 -1.33 1.27 -13.28
N ARG A 381 -1.31 1.09 -11.96
CA ARG A 381 -2.41 1.47 -11.04
C ARG A 381 -2.53 2.97 -10.76
N MET A 382 -1.47 3.75 -10.99
CA MET A 382 -1.37 5.11 -10.45
C MET A 382 -2.40 6.08 -11.01
N HIS A 383 -2.70 6.05 -12.32
CA HIS A 383 -3.67 6.96 -12.91
C HIS A 383 -5.08 6.75 -12.31
N ASN A 384 -5.41 5.53 -11.89
CA ASN A 384 -6.66 5.19 -11.23
C ASN A 384 -6.80 5.73 -9.81
N LEU A 385 -5.77 6.40 -9.27
CA LEU A 385 -5.90 7.20 -8.04
C LEU A 385 -6.56 8.57 -8.28
N ALA A 386 -6.61 9.07 -9.53
CA ALA A 386 -7.26 10.33 -9.83
C ALA A 386 -8.79 10.25 -9.66
N ASN A 387 -9.39 11.38 -9.27
CA ASN A 387 -10.81 11.53 -8.95
C ASN A 387 -11.38 10.42 -8.04
N SER A 388 -10.57 9.88 -7.14
CA SER A 388 -10.94 8.81 -6.21
C SER A 388 -11.16 9.33 -4.78
N ILE A 389 -11.78 8.52 -3.94
CA ILE A 389 -11.82 8.70 -2.49
C ILE A 389 -10.87 7.68 -1.86
N ILE A 390 -9.86 8.14 -1.14
CA ILE A 390 -8.85 7.28 -0.53
C ILE A 390 -9.03 7.32 0.99
N ILE A 391 -9.46 6.22 1.58
CA ILE A 391 -9.57 6.04 3.02
C ILE A 391 -8.30 5.34 3.51
N LEU A 392 -7.56 6.00 4.39
CA LEU A 392 -6.35 5.46 5.02
C LEU A 392 -6.67 5.10 6.46
N ASP A 393 -6.83 3.81 6.74
CA ASP A 393 -7.07 3.32 8.10
C ASP A 393 -5.75 3.25 8.90
N GLU A 394 -5.81 3.66 10.17
CA GLU A 394 -4.68 3.80 11.08
C GLU A 394 -3.41 4.40 10.40
N VAL A 395 -3.54 5.58 9.78
CA VAL A 395 -2.46 6.23 9.01
C VAL A 395 -1.16 6.46 9.81
N GLN A 396 -1.21 6.43 11.13
CA GLN A 396 -0.02 6.47 11.98
C GLN A 396 0.93 5.28 11.78
N THR A 397 0.48 4.20 11.13
CA THR A 397 1.26 2.98 10.87
C THR A 397 2.20 3.10 9.66
N ILE A 398 2.18 4.24 8.95
CA ILE A 398 3.12 4.52 7.86
C ILE A 398 4.56 4.46 8.41
N PRO A 399 5.47 3.68 7.78
CA PRO A 399 6.87 3.66 8.18
C PRO A 399 7.46 5.07 8.16
N ILE A 400 8.16 5.46 9.23
CA ILE A 400 8.77 6.79 9.37
C ILE A 400 9.57 7.15 8.12
N LYS A 401 10.33 6.19 7.58
CA LYS A 401 11.15 6.39 6.39
C LYS A 401 10.39 6.87 5.15
N CYS A 402 9.09 6.62 5.06
CA CYS A 402 8.26 6.99 3.90
C CYS A 402 7.49 8.31 4.10
N LEU A 403 7.53 8.92 5.29
CA LEU A 403 6.53 9.89 5.73
C LEU A 403 6.47 11.16 4.86
N ASP A 404 7.62 11.77 4.54
CA ASP A 404 7.63 13.01 3.75
C ASP A 404 7.21 12.77 2.30
N MET A 405 7.66 11.65 1.71
CA MET A 405 7.23 11.23 0.37
C MET A 405 5.73 10.96 0.33
N PHE A 406 5.22 10.24 1.33
CA PHE A 406 3.81 9.91 1.45
C PHE A 406 2.94 11.17 1.58
N ASN A 407 3.29 12.09 2.47
CA ASN A 407 2.53 13.33 2.68
C ASN A 407 2.50 14.19 1.40
N ALA A 408 3.64 14.35 0.73
CA ALA A 408 3.70 15.05 -0.56
C ALA A 408 2.84 14.38 -1.64
N ALA A 409 2.80 13.05 -1.68
CA ALA A 409 1.93 12.33 -2.62
C ALA A 409 0.44 12.49 -2.30
N LEU A 410 0.04 12.50 -1.02
CA LEU A 410 -1.35 12.79 -0.65
C LEU A 410 -1.75 14.21 -1.07
N ASN A 411 -0.88 15.19 -0.83
CA ASN A 411 -1.12 16.57 -1.22
C ASN A 411 -1.25 16.68 -2.76
N PHE A 412 -0.36 16.02 -3.53
CA PHE A 412 -0.45 15.95 -4.99
C PHE A 412 -1.77 15.31 -5.45
N LEU A 413 -2.16 14.17 -4.89
CA LEU A 413 -3.40 13.48 -5.26
C LEU A 413 -4.64 14.34 -5.00
N ALA A 414 -4.68 15.07 -3.88
CA ALA A 414 -5.79 15.94 -3.55
C ALA A 414 -5.83 17.22 -4.40
N GLU A 415 -4.69 17.92 -4.51
CA GLU A 415 -4.61 19.23 -5.17
C GLU A 415 -4.59 19.13 -6.71
N VAL A 416 -3.94 18.10 -7.26
CA VAL A 416 -3.73 17.96 -8.72
C VAL A 416 -4.62 16.87 -9.32
N CYS A 417 -4.79 15.75 -8.62
CA CYS A 417 -5.55 14.61 -9.16
C CYS A 417 -7.03 14.60 -8.74
N GLY A 418 -7.51 15.60 -8.00
CA GLY A 418 -8.91 15.71 -7.57
C GLY A 418 -9.36 14.61 -6.60
N ALA A 419 -8.42 13.90 -5.96
CA ALA A 419 -8.74 12.88 -4.96
C ALA A 419 -9.28 13.51 -3.67
N THR A 420 -10.06 12.74 -2.92
CA THR A 420 -10.50 13.10 -1.56
C THR A 420 -9.97 12.09 -0.59
N ILE A 421 -9.24 12.54 0.42
CA ILE A 421 -8.42 11.65 1.26
C ILE A 421 -8.92 11.73 2.70
N ILE A 422 -9.29 10.59 3.26
CA ILE A 422 -9.75 10.46 4.66
C ILE A 422 -8.69 9.75 5.48
N LEU A 423 -8.04 10.50 6.36
CA LEU A 423 -7.06 10.01 7.31
C LEU A 423 -7.76 9.51 8.56
N CYS A 424 -8.05 8.21 8.62
CA CYS A 424 -8.63 7.59 9.81
C CYS A 424 -7.52 7.31 10.83
N THR A 425 -7.64 7.88 12.01
CA THR A 425 -6.68 7.67 13.09
C THR A 425 -7.32 7.90 14.44
N ALA A 426 -6.74 7.33 15.49
CA ALA A 426 -7.06 7.77 16.84
C ALA A 426 -6.38 9.12 17.13
N THR A 427 -5.17 9.34 16.59
CA THR A 427 -4.35 10.52 16.85
C THR A 427 -3.31 10.70 15.76
N GLN A 428 -3.22 11.89 15.18
CA GLN A 428 -2.12 12.22 14.27
C GLN A 428 -1.09 13.13 14.96
N PRO A 429 0.20 12.88 14.76
CA PRO A 429 1.25 13.84 15.05
C PRO A 429 0.99 15.21 14.43
N GLY A 430 1.33 16.26 15.19
CA GLY A 430 1.29 17.64 14.71
C GLY A 430 2.32 17.96 13.61
N SER A 431 2.40 19.23 13.26
CA SER A 431 3.17 19.86 12.17
C SER A 431 4.70 19.65 12.15
N ASN A 432 5.26 18.75 12.98
CA ASN A 432 6.70 18.64 13.23
C ASN A 432 7.40 17.62 12.30
N VAL A 433 6.97 17.56 11.04
CA VAL A 433 7.50 16.72 9.95
C VAL A 433 8.16 17.58 8.87
N GLY A 434 8.93 17.00 7.95
CA GLY A 434 9.56 17.74 6.85
C GLY A 434 8.52 18.25 5.86
N VAL A 435 7.62 17.37 5.43
CA VAL A 435 6.48 17.70 4.59
C VAL A 435 5.17 17.43 5.34
N PRO A 436 4.37 18.46 5.68
CA PRO A 436 3.08 18.27 6.34
C PRO A 436 1.96 17.89 5.37
N VAL A 437 0.96 17.17 5.85
CA VAL A 437 -0.30 16.97 5.12
C VAL A 437 -1.14 18.25 5.16
N ARG A 438 -1.69 18.64 4.02
CA ARG A 438 -2.49 19.86 3.84
C ARG A 438 -3.97 19.57 4.00
N CYS A 439 -4.41 19.44 5.26
CA CYS A 439 -5.83 19.21 5.56
C CYS A 439 -6.68 20.43 5.15
N SER A 440 -7.87 20.15 4.62
CA SER A 440 -8.87 21.15 4.25
C SER A 440 -9.69 21.56 5.48
N PRO A 441 -10.17 22.81 5.57
CA PRO A 441 -11.04 23.23 6.66
C PRO A 441 -12.50 22.75 6.43
N PRO A 442 -13.19 22.19 7.44
CA PRO A 442 -12.66 21.82 8.76
C PRO A 442 -11.74 20.60 8.67
N GLU A 443 -10.63 20.59 9.42
CA GLU A 443 -9.64 19.49 9.32
C GLU A 443 -10.21 18.14 9.74
N ASN A 444 -11.11 18.12 10.73
CA ASN A 444 -11.73 16.91 11.25
C ASN A 444 -13.18 16.81 10.76
N LEU A 445 -13.55 15.64 10.21
CA LEU A 445 -14.92 15.36 9.79
C LEU A 445 -15.91 15.39 10.95
N VAL A 446 -15.46 14.95 12.13
CA VAL A 446 -16.24 14.95 13.37
C VAL A 446 -15.71 16.06 14.28
N PRO A 447 -16.52 17.10 14.59
CA PRO A 447 -16.14 18.15 15.53
C PRO A 447 -16.08 17.61 16.96
N ASP A 448 -15.44 18.36 17.86
CA ASP A 448 -15.39 18.08 19.31
C ASP A 448 -14.93 16.67 19.68
N TYR A 449 -14.03 16.10 18.88
CA TYR A 449 -13.54 14.73 19.07
C TYR A 449 -12.96 14.52 20.48
N GLU A 450 -12.36 15.52 21.12
CA GLU A 450 -11.85 15.43 22.49
C GLU A 450 -12.93 15.05 23.51
N GLU A 451 -14.14 15.62 23.40
CA GLU A 451 -15.27 15.27 24.26
C GLU A 451 -15.76 13.84 23.98
N ILE A 452 -15.79 13.45 22.70
CA ILE A 452 -16.14 12.10 22.28
C ILE A 452 -15.14 11.10 22.88
N PHE A 453 -13.84 11.38 22.86
CA PHE A 453 -12.82 10.54 23.51
C PHE A 453 -13.12 10.32 24.99
N GLY A 454 -13.53 11.37 25.71
CA GLY A 454 -13.95 11.27 27.12
C GLY A 454 -15.15 10.33 27.33
N LYS A 455 -16.17 10.41 26.46
CA LYS A 455 -17.36 9.54 26.52
C LYS A 455 -17.06 8.07 26.17
N PHE A 456 -16.02 7.82 25.38
CA PHE A 456 -15.56 6.46 25.06
C PHE A 456 -14.59 5.86 26.09
N ARG A 457 -14.22 6.63 27.14
CA ARG A 457 -13.30 6.15 28.18
C ARG A 457 -13.93 4.99 28.94
N ARG A 458 -13.30 3.82 28.81
CA ARG A 458 -13.71 2.56 29.45
C ARG A 458 -12.57 1.79 30.10
N THR A 459 -11.36 2.35 30.01
CA THR A 459 -10.14 1.73 30.50
C THR A 459 -9.30 2.70 31.30
N THR A 460 -8.57 2.18 32.28
CA THR A 460 -7.53 2.92 32.99
C THR A 460 -6.18 2.24 32.76
N ILE A 461 -5.19 3.00 32.32
CA ILE A 461 -3.82 2.51 32.15
C ILE A 461 -3.12 2.50 33.51
N CYS A 462 -2.59 1.33 33.88
CA CYS A 462 -1.86 1.09 35.12
C CYS A 462 -0.40 0.73 34.80
N ASP A 463 0.55 1.54 35.25
CA ASP A 463 1.98 1.22 35.13
C ASP A 463 2.35 0.16 36.19
N ALA A 464 2.54 -1.09 35.76
CA ALA A 464 2.87 -2.24 36.59
C ALA A 464 4.29 -2.77 36.32
N ARG A 465 5.15 -1.94 35.73
CA ARG A 465 6.56 -2.29 35.47
C ARG A 465 7.34 -2.46 36.77
N ILE A 466 8.36 -3.32 36.73
CA ILE A 466 9.26 -3.58 37.86
C ILE A 466 10.74 -3.37 37.45
N PRO A 467 11.62 -3.00 38.39
CA PRO A 467 13.06 -2.99 38.13
C PRO A 467 13.54 -4.36 37.62
N GLY A 468 14.29 -4.37 36.51
CA GLY A 468 14.80 -5.59 35.87
C GLY A 468 13.80 -6.36 35.00
N GLY A 469 12.51 -6.06 35.10
CA GLY A 469 11.44 -6.70 34.32
C GLY A 469 11.04 -8.09 34.81
N TYR A 470 9.85 -8.54 34.41
CA TYR A 470 9.33 -9.86 34.76
C TYR A 470 10.00 -10.96 33.93
N SER A 471 10.36 -12.07 34.59
CA SER A 471 10.56 -13.35 33.89
C SER A 471 9.21 -13.92 33.45
N ALA A 472 9.19 -14.86 32.50
CA ALA A 472 7.98 -15.54 32.06
C ALA A 472 7.25 -16.22 33.23
N SER A 473 8.01 -16.75 34.19
CA SER A 473 7.51 -17.36 35.42
C SER A 473 6.78 -16.34 36.30
N ALA A 474 7.43 -15.22 36.62
CA ALA A 474 6.86 -14.18 37.48
C ALA A 474 5.67 -13.48 36.83
N LEU A 475 5.72 -13.27 35.51
CA LEU A 475 4.60 -12.71 34.77
C LEU A 475 3.40 -13.67 34.76
N ALA A 476 3.62 -14.98 34.61
CA ALA A 476 2.56 -15.97 34.71
C ALA A 476 1.86 -15.93 36.07
N ASP A 477 2.62 -15.79 37.16
CA ASP A 477 2.06 -15.67 38.51
C ASP A 477 1.19 -14.40 38.65
N SER A 478 1.66 -13.26 38.12
CA SER A 478 0.89 -12.00 38.08
C SER A 478 -0.39 -12.11 37.22
N VAL A 479 -0.35 -12.82 36.09
CA VAL A 479 -1.52 -13.08 35.24
C VAL A 479 -2.56 -13.90 36.01
N LEU A 480 -2.14 -14.93 36.73
CA LEU A 480 -3.03 -15.79 37.53
C LEU A 480 -3.62 -15.06 38.73
N GLU A 481 -2.87 -14.14 39.35
CA GLU A 481 -3.39 -13.24 40.39
C GLU A 481 -4.52 -12.38 39.82
N LYS A 482 -4.28 -11.69 38.70
CA LYS A 482 -5.28 -10.84 38.04
C LYS A 482 -6.50 -11.61 37.54
N ARG A 483 -6.34 -12.92 37.26
CA ARG A 483 -7.45 -13.80 36.86
C ARG A 483 -8.48 -13.94 37.97
N GLN A 484 -8.12 -13.80 39.24
CA GLN A 484 -9.09 -13.91 40.34
C GLN A 484 -10.22 -12.87 40.23
N ALA A 485 -9.94 -11.69 39.69
CA ALA A 485 -10.90 -10.60 39.50
C ALA A 485 -11.45 -10.47 38.07
N ASN A 486 -10.93 -11.24 37.11
CA ASN A 486 -11.23 -11.06 35.68
C ASN A 486 -11.48 -12.39 34.99
N THR A 487 -12.61 -12.55 34.30
CA THR A 487 -12.96 -13.81 33.62
C THR A 487 -12.16 -14.09 32.35
N SER A 488 -11.79 -13.04 31.62
CA SER A 488 -10.95 -13.11 30.42
C SER A 488 -9.77 -12.16 30.50
N ILE A 489 -8.57 -12.66 30.18
CA ILE A 489 -7.33 -11.87 30.15
C ILE A 489 -6.66 -12.00 28.79
N LEU A 490 -6.25 -10.86 28.22
CA LEU A 490 -5.34 -10.80 27.10
C LEU A 490 -3.95 -10.37 27.56
N VAL A 491 -2.91 -11.11 27.19
CA VAL A 491 -1.51 -10.73 27.41
C VAL A 491 -0.81 -10.56 26.06
N VAL A 492 -0.25 -9.37 25.83
CA VAL A 492 0.40 -9.02 24.57
C VAL A 492 1.89 -8.75 24.80
N MET A 493 2.75 -9.52 24.14
CA MET A 493 4.20 -9.41 24.22
C MET A 493 4.79 -8.86 22.92
N ASN A 494 5.94 -8.19 23.00
CA ASN A 494 6.61 -7.62 21.83
C ASN A 494 7.31 -8.68 20.95
N THR A 495 7.70 -9.82 21.52
CA THR A 495 8.45 -10.86 20.81
C THR A 495 7.76 -12.21 20.87
N LYS A 496 7.85 -12.98 19.77
CA LYS A 496 7.33 -14.35 19.68
C LYS A 496 7.92 -15.25 20.79
N LYS A 497 9.20 -15.09 21.10
CA LYS A 497 9.92 -15.84 22.15
C LYS A 497 9.32 -15.58 23.54
N ALA A 498 9.17 -14.32 23.93
CA ALA A 498 8.60 -13.98 25.25
C ALA A 498 7.14 -14.44 25.36
N ALA A 499 6.34 -14.29 24.29
CA ALA A 499 4.97 -14.81 24.24
C ALA A 499 4.92 -16.34 24.44
N ARG A 500 5.80 -17.08 23.75
CA ARG A 500 5.87 -18.54 23.85
C ARG A 500 6.28 -18.99 25.25
N ASN A 501 7.32 -18.37 25.83
CA ASN A 501 7.79 -18.70 27.17
C ASN A 501 6.72 -18.45 28.23
N LEU A 502 5.99 -17.33 28.14
CA LEU A 502 4.87 -17.03 29.02
C LEU A 502 3.74 -18.06 28.87
N TYR A 503 3.38 -18.37 27.62
CA TYR A 503 2.33 -19.34 27.33
C TYR A 503 2.67 -20.72 27.90
N ALA A 504 3.90 -21.21 27.71
CA ALA A 504 4.36 -22.47 28.30
C ALA A 504 4.34 -22.43 29.84
N ALA A 505 4.77 -21.31 30.43
CA ALA A 505 4.75 -21.10 31.88
C ALA A 505 3.33 -21.12 32.47
N LEU A 506 2.34 -20.57 31.75
CA LEU A 506 0.92 -20.60 32.10
C LEU A 506 0.33 -21.99 31.94
N LYS A 507 0.60 -22.67 30.82
CA LYS A 507 0.11 -24.02 30.53
C LYS A 507 0.50 -25.03 31.61
N ARG A 508 1.75 -24.95 32.10
CA ARG A 508 2.26 -25.80 33.19
C ARG A 508 1.55 -25.55 34.53
N ARG A 509 1.17 -24.30 34.82
CA ARG A 509 0.56 -23.90 36.09
C ARG A 509 -0.96 -24.07 36.10
N TYR A 510 -1.59 -23.94 34.94
CA TYR A 510 -3.04 -23.82 34.82
C TYR A 510 -3.58 -24.65 33.65
N PRO A 511 -3.44 -26.00 33.70
CA PRO A 511 -3.78 -26.90 32.59
C PRO A 511 -5.29 -27.03 32.33
N THR A 512 -6.14 -26.58 33.25
CA THR A 512 -7.61 -26.70 33.15
C THR A 512 -8.31 -25.49 32.55
N CYS A 513 -7.56 -24.47 32.11
CA CYS A 513 -8.10 -23.24 31.54
C CYS A 513 -8.19 -23.27 30.02
N SER A 514 -9.11 -22.48 29.48
CA SER A 514 -9.06 -22.14 28.05
C SER A 514 -7.90 -21.17 27.81
N LEU A 515 -6.76 -21.73 27.41
CA LEU A 515 -5.52 -21.00 27.14
C LEU A 515 -5.28 -20.94 25.63
N HIS A 516 -5.14 -19.73 25.09
CA HIS A 516 -4.98 -19.48 23.65
C HIS A 516 -3.63 -18.84 23.34
N TYR A 517 -3.03 -19.22 22.20
CA TYR A 517 -1.79 -18.62 21.67
C TYR A 517 -2.00 -18.11 20.25
N LEU A 518 -1.68 -16.83 20.02
CA LEU A 518 -1.79 -16.16 18.72
C LEU A 518 -0.48 -15.46 18.35
N SER A 519 -0.01 -15.68 17.12
CA SER A 519 1.15 -14.97 16.57
C SER A 519 1.12 -14.96 15.04
N THR A 520 2.03 -14.21 14.43
CA THR A 520 2.24 -14.20 12.98
C THR A 520 2.93 -15.44 12.43
N ALA A 521 3.38 -16.38 13.28
CA ALA A 521 3.89 -17.68 12.84
C ALA A 521 2.77 -18.65 12.39
N LEU A 522 1.51 -18.31 12.71
CA LEU A 522 0.31 -19.00 12.25
C LEU A 522 -0.09 -18.43 10.87
N CYS A 523 -0.46 -19.29 9.91
CA CYS A 523 -0.97 -18.83 8.62
C CYS A 523 -2.38 -18.22 8.79
N PRO A 524 -2.85 -17.38 7.84
CA PRO A 524 -4.20 -16.78 7.91
C PRO A 524 -5.32 -17.76 8.24
N ALA A 525 -5.40 -18.91 7.54
CA ALA A 525 -6.42 -19.93 7.78
C ALA A 525 -6.36 -20.49 9.21
N HIS A 526 -5.15 -20.77 9.73
CA HIS A 526 -4.97 -21.27 11.08
C HIS A 526 -5.36 -20.23 12.14
N ARG A 527 -5.01 -18.96 11.92
CA ARG A 527 -5.43 -17.85 12.80
C ARG A 527 -6.96 -17.75 12.87
N ARG A 528 -7.65 -17.89 11.73
CA ARG A 528 -9.12 -17.84 11.65
C ARG A 528 -9.77 -18.92 12.52
N VAL A 529 -9.27 -20.16 12.47
CA VAL A 529 -9.75 -21.27 13.32
C VAL A 529 -9.57 -20.96 14.81
N LYS A 530 -8.36 -20.54 15.21
CA LYS A 530 -8.07 -20.22 16.62
C LYS A 530 -8.87 -19.04 17.15
N LEU A 531 -9.04 -18.00 16.33
CA LEU A 531 -9.87 -16.84 16.69
C LEU A 531 -11.34 -17.21 16.82
N GLY A 532 -11.85 -18.11 15.98
CA GLY A 532 -13.20 -18.67 16.11
C GLY A 532 -13.41 -19.35 17.46
N GLN A 533 -12.50 -20.24 17.83
CA GLN A 533 -12.53 -20.94 19.13
C GLN A 533 -12.44 -19.99 20.32
N LEU A 534 -11.53 -19.02 20.26
CA LEU A 534 -11.40 -17.96 21.27
C LEU A 534 -12.71 -17.19 21.43
N ASN A 535 -13.36 -16.81 20.32
CA ASN A 535 -14.61 -16.07 20.34
C ASN A 535 -15.76 -16.89 20.95
N GLU A 536 -15.84 -18.19 20.62
CA GLU A 536 -16.81 -19.11 21.23
C GLU A 536 -16.61 -19.22 22.75
N ASP A 537 -15.37 -19.35 23.22
CA ASP A 537 -15.05 -19.44 24.64
C ASP A 537 -15.37 -18.14 25.39
N LEU A 538 -15.09 -16.99 24.78
CA LEU A 538 -15.44 -15.67 25.32
C LEU A 538 -16.97 -15.50 25.41
N LYS A 539 -17.72 -15.86 24.36
CA LYS A 539 -19.20 -15.83 24.34
C LYS A 539 -19.81 -16.76 25.39
N ALA A 540 -19.21 -17.93 25.59
CA ALA A 540 -19.60 -18.87 26.64
C ALA A 540 -19.18 -18.44 28.06
N ARG A 541 -18.52 -17.27 28.21
CA ARG A 541 -17.99 -16.73 29.48
C ARG A 541 -17.09 -17.72 30.22
N LYS A 542 -16.36 -18.56 29.49
CA LYS A 542 -15.38 -19.46 30.09
C LYS A 542 -14.20 -18.65 30.65
N PRO A 543 -13.49 -19.17 31.66
CA PRO A 543 -12.15 -18.70 32.00
C PRO A 543 -11.22 -18.75 30.80
N VAL A 544 -10.82 -17.58 30.30
CA VAL A 544 -9.98 -17.46 29.11
C VAL A 544 -8.72 -16.67 29.42
N ILE A 545 -7.56 -17.20 29.01
CA ILE A 545 -6.31 -16.44 28.93
C ILE A 545 -5.81 -16.55 27.50
N CYS A 546 -5.60 -15.42 26.84
CA CYS A 546 -5.01 -15.37 25.51
C CYS A 546 -3.64 -14.71 25.59
N VAL A 547 -2.59 -15.42 25.14
CA VAL A 547 -1.25 -14.87 24.98
C VAL A 547 -1.01 -14.61 23.50
N SER A 548 -0.68 -13.36 23.15
CA SER A 548 -0.49 -12.94 21.77
C SER A 548 0.77 -12.10 21.59
N THR A 549 1.26 -12.01 20.35
CA THR A 549 2.09 -10.89 19.91
C THR A 549 1.22 -9.69 19.48
N GLN A 550 1.77 -8.69 18.80
CA GLN A 550 1.06 -7.50 18.31
C GLN A 550 -0.10 -7.79 17.34
N LEU A 551 -0.24 -9.04 16.87
CA LEU A 551 -1.29 -9.46 15.94
C LEU A 551 -2.70 -9.05 16.38
N ILE A 552 -2.98 -9.09 17.68
CA ILE A 552 -4.31 -8.84 18.26
C ILE A 552 -4.64 -7.35 18.42
N GLU A 553 -3.62 -6.48 18.26
CA GLU A 553 -3.77 -5.03 18.40
C GLU A 553 -4.61 -4.44 17.26
N ALA A 554 -4.67 -5.11 16.10
CA ALA A 554 -5.19 -4.53 14.87
C ALA A 554 -6.29 -5.40 14.22
N GLY A 555 -7.46 -4.80 13.96
CA GLY A 555 -8.52 -5.39 13.12
C GLY A 555 -9.38 -6.50 13.73
N ILE A 556 -9.18 -6.93 14.99
CA ILE A 556 -9.95 -8.07 15.58
C ILE A 556 -11.09 -7.62 16.50
N ASP A 557 -12.33 -8.00 16.21
CA ASP A 557 -13.49 -7.70 17.07
C ASP A 557 -13.63 -8.68 18.24
N ILE A 558 -12.80 -8.49 19.27
CA ILE A 558 -12.82 -9.26 20.52
C ILE A 558 -12.68 -8.34 21.73
N SER A 559 -13.29 -8.76 22.85
CA SER A 559 -13.35 -8.02 24.10
C SER A 559 -12.87 -8.88 25.27
N PHE A 560 -11.97 -8.34 26.08
CA PHE A 560 -11.46 -8.95 27.31
C PHE A 560 -11.79 -8.08 28.53
N ASN A 561 -11.88 -8.68 29.72
CA ASN A 561 -12.05 -7.92 30.96
C ASN A 561 -10.77 -7.22 31.42
N CYS A 562 -9.61 -7.78 31.08
CA CYS A 562 -8.31 -7.25 31.47
C CYS A 562 -7.31 -7.45 30.34
N VAL A 563 -6.48 -6.42 30.11
CA VAL A 563 -5.39 -6.46 29.13
C VAL A 563 -4.08 -6.20 29.86
N ILE A 564 -3.07 -7.00 29.57
CA ILE A 564 -1.69 -6.85 30.04
C ILE A 564 -0.82 -6.69 28.80
N ARG A 565 -0.12 -5.57 28.69
CA ARG A 565 0.69 -5.23 27.52
C ARG A 565 2.14 -5.02 27.94
N SER A 566 3.07 -5.73 27.32
CA SER A 566 4.49 -5.40 27.46
C SER A 566 4.73 -3.95 27.01
N LEU A 567 5.64 -3.22 27.63
CA LEU A 567 5.94 -1.84 27.31
C LEU A 567 6.26 -1.72 25.81
N ALA A 568 5.61 -0.78 25.13
CA ALA A 568 5.76 -0.52 23.71
C ALA A 568 5.49 0.97 23.45
N GLY A 569 5.29 1.34 22.19
CA GLY A 569 4.75 2.66 21.85
C GLY A 569 3.39 2.91 22.50
N LEU A 570 3.10 4.16 22.86
CA LEU A 570 1.84 4.54 23.52
C LEU A 570 0.64 4.26 22.61
N ASP A 571 0.84 4.35 21.31
CA ASP A 571 -0.12 3.96 20.27
C ASP A 571 -0.41 2.46 20.25
N SER A 572 0.60 1.60 20.34
CA SER A 572 0.40 0.16 20.50
C SER A 572 -0.34 -0.18 21.80
N ILE A 573 -0.05 0.55 22.88
CA ILE A 573 -0.77 0.42 24.16
C ILE A 573 -2.23 0.84 24.01
N ALA A 574 -2.52 1.95 23.32
CA ALA A 574 -3.88 2.41 23.03
C ALA A 574 -4.67 1.39 22.20
N GLN A 575 -4.03 0.76 21.20
CA GLN A 575 -4.63 -0.30 20.40
C GLN A 575 -4.97 -1.55 21.23
N ALA A 576 -4.04 -1.98 22.09
CA ALA A 576 -4.28 -3.09 23.02
C ALA A 576 -5.38 -2.77 24.04
N ALA A 577 -5.39 -1.54 24.59
CA ALA A 577 -6.44 -1.06 25.48
C ALA A 577 -7.82 -1.04 24.80
N GLY A 578 -7.85 -0.80 23.48
CA GLY A 578 -9.06 -0.91 22.66
C GLY A 578 -9.70 -2.31 22.60
N ARG A 579 -9.02 -3.35 23.08
CA ARG A 579 -9.53 -4.73 23.26
C ARG A 579 -10.00 -5.01 24.69
N CYS A 580 -9.76 -4.10 25.63
CA CYS A 580 -10.29 -4.17 26.98
C CYS A 580 -11.68 -3.51 27.03
N ASN A 581 -12.65 -4.23 27.59
CA ASN A 581 -14.03 -3.75 27.76
C ASN A 581 -14.63 -3.15 26.47
N ARG A 582 -14.37 -3.77 25.32
CA ARG A 582 -14.60 -3.18 23.98
C ARG A 582 -16.06 -2.84 23.70
N HIS A 583 -16.99 -3.64 24.22
CA HIS A 583 -18.44 -3.43 24.04
C HIS A 583 -19.10 -2.65 25.20
N GLY A 584 -18.31 -2.08 26.12
CA GLY A 584 -18.82 -1.36 27.29
C GLY A 584 -19.68 -2.24 28.19
N GLU A 585 -19.25 -3.48 28.41
CA GLU A 585 -19.99 -4.46 29.22
C GLU A 585 -19.88 -4.14 30.71
N ASP A 586 -18.81 -3.44 31.11
CA ASP A 586 -18.52 -2.98 32.46
C ASP A 586 -18.27 -1.46 32.51
N ALA A 587 -18.31 -0.85 33.71
CA ALA A 587 -18.15 0.59 33.89
C ALA A 587 -16.73 1.12 33.54
N CYS A 588 -15.67 0.45 33.98
CA CYS A 588 -14.28 0.73 33.60
C CYS A 588 -13.39 -0.47 33.98
N ARG A 589 -12.35 -0.77 33.17
CA ARG A 589 -11.44 -1.91 33.40
C ARG A 589 -9.96 -1.51 33.28
N ASP A 590 -9.10 -2.25 33.96
CA ASP A 590 -7.67 -1.94 33.99
C ASP A 590 -6.92 -2.52 32.78
N VAL A 591 -5.94 -1.77 32.32
CA VAL A 591 -4.93 -2.19 31.34
C VAL A 591 -3.56 -2.02 31.97
N PHE A 592 -2.83 -3.12 32.14
CA PHE A 592 -1.54 -3.12 32.84
C PHE A 592 -0.39 -3.06 31.84
N ILE A 593 0.50 -2.07 32.01
CA ILE A 593 1.77 -2.00 31.28
C ILE A 593 2.82 -2.75 32.11
N VAL A 594 3.48 -3.75 31.52
CA VAL A 594 4.56 -4.53 32.15
C VAL A 594 5.84 -4.44 31.33
N ASN A 595 7.00 -4.74 31.91
CA ASN A 595 8.26 -4.88 31.17
C ASN A 595 8.79 -6.31 31.36
N SER A 596 9.30 -6.93 30.30
CA SER A 596 9.81 -8.30 30.35
C SER A 596 11.33 -8.35 30.31
N SER A 597 11.93 -9.18 31.17
CA SER A 597 13.37 -9.44 31.16
C SER A 597 13.80 -10.37 30.01
N GLU A 598 12.84 -10.98 29.32
CA GLU A 598 13.06 -11.96 28.26
C GLU A 598 12.89 -11.39 26.84
N GLU A 599 12.57 -10.10 26.72
CA GLU A 599 12.43 -9.42 25.43
C GLU A 599 13.75 -8.84 24.94
N ASN A 600 14.31 -9.44 23.89
CA ASN A 600 15.45 -8.88 23.18
C ASN A 600 14.98 -8.06 21.97
N LEU A 601 15.02 -6.74 22.10
CA LEU A 601 14.59 -5.78 21.07
C LEU A 601 15.72 -5.28 20.17
N SER A 602 16.91 -5.90 20.20
CA SER A 602 18.04 -5.50 19.34
C SER A 602 17.69 -5.52 17.84
N ARG A 603 16.73 -6.36 17.44
CA ARG A 603 16.22 -6.50 16.06
C ARG A 603 14.88 -5.79 15.83
N LEU A 604 14.36 -5.07 16.82
CA LEU A 604 13.09 -4.35 16.77
C LEU A 604 13.32 -2.89 17.23
N PRO A 605 14.14 -2.12 16.48
CA PRO A 605 14.55 -0.77 16.89
C PRO A 605 13.36 0.18 17.05
N GLU A 606 12.33 0.05 16.21
CA GLU A 606 11.12 0.88 16.28
C GLU A 606 10.34 0.68 17.58
N ILE A 607 10.19 -0.58 18.02
CA ILE A 607 9.56 -0.87 19.33
C ILE A 607 10.41 -0.27 20.45
N ARG A 608 11.73 -0.41 20.40
CA ARG A 608 12.63 0.14 21.42
C ARG A 608 12.56 1.67 21.49
N LYS A 609 12.55 2.36 20.35
CA LYS A 609 12.33 3.82 20.29
C LYS A 609 10.97 4.17 20.91
N GLY A 610 9.91 3.47 20.50
CA GLY A 610 8.56 3.62 21.06
C GLY A 610 8.52 3.46 22.58
N GLN A 611 9.18 2.45 23.14
CA GLN A 611 9.31 2.28 24.60
C GLN A 611 9.90 3.52 25.25
N LEU A 612 11.05 4.02 24.79
CA LEU A 612 11.71 5.19 25.37
C LEU A 612 10.81 6.43 25.40
N HIS A 613 10.04 6.66 24.33
CA HIS A 613 9.11 7.77 24.26
C HIS A 613 7.92 7.58 25.21
N THR A 614 7.36 6.37 25.29
CA THR A 614 6.31 6.03 26.25
C THR A 614 6.79 6.19 27.69
N GLU A 615 7.99 5.74 28.03
CA GLU A 615 8.56 5.90 29.38
C GLU A 615 8.68 7.37 29.79
N ARG A 616 9.03 8.23 28.83
CA ARG A 616 9.07 9.67 29.05
C ARG A 616 7.67 10.23 29.33
N VAL A 617 6.67 9.84 28.54
CA VAL A 617 5.26 10.26 28.76
C VAL A 617 4.74 9.74 30.11
N LEU A 618 5.05 8.49 30.48
CA LEU A 618 4.67 7.91 31.79
C LEU A 618 5.27 8.70 32.96
N ARG A 619 6.53 9.15 32.85
CA ARG A 619 7.17 9.99 33.86
C ARG A 619 6.49 11.35 33.98
N GLU A 620 6.28 12.03 32.85
CA GLU A 620 5.58 13.32 32.81
C GLU A 620 4.17 13.19 33.40
N TYR A 621 3.47 12.09 33.10
CA TYR A 621 2.14 11.81 33.64
C TYR A 621 2.17 11.60 35.14
N ALA A 622 3.15 10.86 35.68
CA ALA A 622 3.30 10.66 37.12
C ALA A 622 3.59 11.98 37.87
N GLU A 623 4.32 12.90 37.25
CA GLU A 623 4.64 14.22 37.82
C GLU A 623 3.45 15.19 37.77
N ASN A 624 2.69 15.19 36.67
CA ASN A 624 1.55 16.08 36.48
C ASN A 624 0.45 15.43 35.61
N PRO A 625 -0.48 14.64 36.18
CA PRO A 625 -1.55 14.00 35.43
C PRO A 625 -2.53 14.98 34.76
N ALA A 626 -2.68 16.18 35.32
CA ALA A 626 -3.63 17.17 34.82
C ALA A 626 -3.27 17.70 33.42
N GLN A 627 -1.98 17.67 33.04
CA GLN A 627 -1.55 18.05 31.69
C GLN A 627 -2.07 17.10 30.59
N PHE A 628 -2.50 15.90 30.99
CA PHE A 628 -3.01 14.84 30.12
C PHE A 628 -4.46 14.50 30.43
N ASP A 629 -5.23 15.44 30.98
CA ASP A 629 -6.65 15.28 31.31
C ASP A 629 -6.93 14.07 32.23
N HIS A 630 -5.95 13.71 33.07
CA HIS A 630 -6.00 12.53 33.95
C HIS A 630 -6.22 11.20 33.20
N ASP A 631 -5.75 11.12 31.94
CA ASP A 631 -5.78 9.93 31.12
C ASP A 631 -4.51 9.81 30.23
N LEU A 632 -3.80 8.69 30.38
CA LEU A 632 -2.63 8.35 29.57
C LEU A 632 -2.96 8.08 28.09
N LEU A 633 -4.24 7.85 27.77
CA LEU A 633 -4.71 7.70 26.39
C LEU A 633 -5.48 8.93 25.88
N SER A 634 -5.42 10.06 26.61
CA SER A 634 -5.98 11.32 26.13
C SER A 634 -5.34 11.75 24.80
N PRO A 635 -6.06 12.51 23.95
CA PRO A 635 -5.47 13.12 22.76
C PRO A 635 -4.16 13.88 23.04
N LYS A 636 -4.08 14.56 24.21
CA LYS A 636 -2.87 15.28 24.64
C LYS A 636 -1.69 14.34 24.93
N ALA A 637 -1.91 13.22 25.61
CA ALA A 637 -0.85 12.26 25.91
C ALA A 637 -0.29 11.60 24.64
N LEU A 638 -1.18 11.21 23.73
CA LEU A 638 -0.81 10.64 22.44
C LEU A 638 -0.11 11.66 21.53
N ALA A 639 -0.58 12.91 21.47
CA ALA A 639 0.11 13.98 20.75
C ALA A 639 1.53 14.21 21.31
N ARG A 640 1.70 14.15 22.64
CA ARG A 640 3.00 14.26 23.30
C ARG A 640 3.94 13.10 22.95
N TYR A 641 3.41 11.88 22.93
CA TYR A 641 4.17 10.70 22.48
C TYR A 641 4.66 10.86 21.04
N TYR A 642 3.78 11.25 20.12
CA TYR A 642 4.14 11.42 18.71
C TYR A 642 5.12 12.56 18.47
N LEU A 643 5.03 13.65 19.25
CA LEU A 643 6.02 14.72 19.23
C LEU A 643 7.43 14.15 19.48
N TYR A 644 7.59 13.33 20.53
CA TYR A 644 8.87 12.69 20.82
C TYR A 644 9.27 11.68 19.76
N HIS A 645 8.32 10.88 19.28
CA HIS A 645 8.61 9.89 18.25
C HIS A 645 9.15 10.54 16.96
N TYR A 646 8.62 11.70 16.58
CA TYR A 646 8.98 12.36 15.32
C TYR A 646 10.21 13.26 15.43
N GLU A 647 10.39 13.98 16.54
CA GLU A 647 11.52 14.90 16.70
C GLU A 647 12.88 14.22 16.57
N VAL A 648 13.03 13.01 17.13
CA VAL A 648 14.30 12.29 17.10
C VAL A 648 14.57 11.63 15.74
N GLN A 649 13.54 11.48 14.90
CA GLN A 649 13.59 10.72 13.65
C GLN A 649 13.44 11.57 12.39
N LYS A 650 13.51 12.91 12.49
CA LYS A 650 13.36 13.81 11.33
C LYS A 650 14.29 13.47 10.15
N ARG A 651 15.51 13.01 10.41
CA ARG A 651 16.46 12.61 9.36
C ARG A 651 16.07 11.32 8.64
N GLU A 652 15.28 10.47 9.28
CA GLU A 652 14.81 9.22 8.69
C GLU A 652 13.61 9.45 7.76
N MET A 653 12.85 10.55 7.92
CA MET A 653 11.57 10.78 7.23
C MET A 653 11.62 10.91 5.71
N GLN A 654 12.80 11.18 5.16
CA GLN A 654 13.03 11.37 3.71
C GLN A 654 13.47 10.09 2.98
N TYR A 655 13.49 8.95 3.68
CA TYR A 655 13.98 7.66 3.18
C TYR A 655 15.49 7.68 2.86
N PRO A 656 16.37 7.57 3.88
CA PRO A 656 17.80 7.46 3.68
C PRO A 656 18.19 6.22 2.87
N VAL A 657 19.16 6.38 1.97
CA VAL A 657 19.64 5.32 1.09
C VAL A 657 21.06 4.92 1.46
N SER A 658 21.31 3.62 1.65
CA SER A 658 22.65 3.10 1.94
C SER A 658 23.40 2.80 0.63
N ARG A 659 24.51 3.49 0.34
CA ARG A 659 25.44 3.07 -0.71
C ARG A 659 26.19 1.82 -0.27
N LYS A 660 25.87 0.66 -0.86
CA LYS A 660 26.80 -0.49 -0.82
C LYS A 660 28.09 -0.05 -1.55
N ASN A 661 29.23 -0.02 -0.83
CA ASN A 661 30.61 0.22 -1.31
C ASN A 661 31.26 1.59 -1.05
N SER A 662 30.77 2.40 -0.12
CA SER A 662 31.60 3.46 0.46
C SER A 662 31.30 3.55 1.94
N GLY A 663 32.29 3.36 2.81
CA GLY A 663 32.16 3.44 4.28
C GLY A 663 31.77 4.83 4.84
N PHE A 664 31.13 5.65 4.01
CA PHE A 664 30.54 6.93 4.35
C PHE A 664 29.01 6.81 4.31
N VAL A 665 28.35 7.23 5.38
CA VAL A 665 26.92 7.54 5.36
C VAL A 665 26.71 8.64 4.32
N THR A 666 25.98 8.37 3.25
CA THR A 666 25.63 9.38 2.26
C THR A 666 24.35 10.09 2.68
N ASP A 667 24.33 11.43 2.63
CA ASP A 667 23.14 12.29 2.80
C ASP A 667 22.09 12.14 1.67
N VAL A 668 22.09 11.02 0.95
CA VAL A 668 21.21 10.76 -0.19
C VAL A 668 19.94 10.10 0.30
N THR A 669 18.81 10.66 -0.11
CA THR A 669 17.47 10.21 0.27
C THR A 669 16.63 9.94 -0.98
N LEU A 670 15.68 9.00 -0.92
CA LEU A 670 14.77 8.79 -2.07
C LEU A 670 13.94 10.04 -2.35
N PHE A 671 13.59 10.81 -1.32
CA PHE A 671 12.92 12.09 -1.48
C PHE A 671 13.75 13.03 -2.39
N ASP A 672 15.06 13.18 -2.18
CA ASP A 672 15.91 14.01 -3.04
C ASP A 672 16.06 13.42 -4.45
N LEU A 673 16.29 12.12 -4.58
CA LEU A 673 16.47 11.45 -5.88
C LEU A 673 15.23 11.56 -6.78
N LEU A 674 14.03 11.50 -6.21
CA LEU A 674 12.76 11.75 -6.90
C LEU A 674 12.41 13.23 -7.02
N SER A 675 13.19 14.12 -6.40
CA SER A 675 12.97 15.57 -6.41
C SER A 675 13.97 16.28 -7.29
N LEU A 676 15.01 16.87 -6.69
CA LEU A 676 16.00 17.68 -7.39
C LEU A 676 17.22 16.86 -7.83
N ASN A 677 17.35 15.63 -7.32
CA ASN A 677 18.48 14.74 -7.52
C ASN A 677 19.81 15.49 -7.42
N ARG A 678 20.03 16.18 -6.29
CA ARG A 678 21.14 17.13 -6.15
C ARG A 678 22.49 16.45 -6.37
N THR A 679 22.61 15.20 -5.90
CA THR A 679 23.81 14.39 -6.10
C THR A 679 24.08 14.11 -7.58
N GLY A 680 23.09 13.61 -8.33
CA GLY A 680 23.24 13.34 -9.76
C GLY A 680 23.50 14.62 -10.56
N VAL A 681 22.75 15.69 -10.31
CA VAL A 681 22.91 16.97 -11.00
C VAL A 681 24.27 17.62 -10.73
N THR A 682 24.77 17.54 -9.49
CA THR A 682 26.11 18.06 -9.16
C THR A 682 27.21 17.23 -9.83
N ALA A 683 27.07 15.91 -9.84
CA ALA A 683 28.00 15.02 -10.54
C ALA A 683 28.02 15.29 -12.05
N TYR A 684 26.85 15.51 -12.67
CA TYR A 684 26.73 15.92 -14.06
C TYR A 684 27.46 17.24 -14.31
N ALA A 685 27.19 18.26 -13.48
CA ALA A 685 27.80 19.58 -13.65
C ALA A 685 29.32 19.56 -13.53
N ASN A 686 29.85 18.77 -12.59
CA ASN A 686 31.30 18.59 -12.45
C ASN A 686 31.92 17.88 -13.66
N ARG A 687 31.17 16.99 -14.32
CA ARG A 687 31.65 16.22 -15.47
C ARG A 687 31.61 17.00 -16.77
N PHE A 688 30.52 17.72 -17.02
CA PHE A 688 30.27 18.38 -18.31
C PHE A 688 30.48 19.90 -18.28
N GLY A 689 30.71 20.50 -17.11
CA GLY A 689 30.98 21.93 -16.95
C GLY A 689 29.73 22.82 -17.01
N HIS A 690 28.53 22.24 -17.08
CA HIS A 690 27.25 22.97 -17.07
C HIS A 690 26.15 22.11 -16.43
N ARG A 691 25.02 22.71 -16.05
CA ARG A 691 23.84 21.97 -15.56
C ARG A 691 23.07 21.30 -16.71
N PRO A 692 22.29 20.23 -16.46
CA PRO A 692 21.41 19.65 -17.46
C PRO A 692 20.50 20.70 -18.11
N GLY A 693 20.31 20.61 -19.43
CA GLY A 693 19.62 21.62 -20.23
C GLY A 693 18.09 21.50 -20.28
N TYR A 694 17.50 20.66 -19.42
CA TYR A 694 16.06 20.39 -19.41
C TYR A 694 15.52 20.25 -17.97
N PRO A 695 14.20 20.43 -17.73
CA PRO A 695 13.62 20.59 -16.39
C PRO A 695 13.68 19.36 -15.48
N PHE A 696 13.45 18.15 -16.01
CA PHE A 696 13.43 16.91 -15.22
C PHE A 696 14.83 16.32 -15.11
N CYS A 697 15.27 16.06 -13.88
CA CYS A 697 16.61 15.55 -13.55
C CYS A 697 16.57 14.34 -12.58
N GLN A 698 15.38 13.85 -12.25
CA GLN A 698 15.15 12.81 -11.24
C GLN A 698 15.83 11.48 -11.59
N ALA A 699 16.24 10.74 -10.57
CA ALA A 699 16.77 9.38 -10.70
C ALA A 699 15.67 8.34 -10.41
N PHE A 700 14.67 8.26 -11.30
CA PHE A 700 13.48 7.44 -11.13
C PHE A 700 13.76 5.94 -10.99
N ALA A 701 14.54 5.35 -11.90
CA ALA A 701 14.85 3.92 -11.89
C ALA A 701 15.71 3.55 -10.67
N SER A 702 16.70 4.38 -10.36
CA SER A 702 17.52 4.24 -9.15
C SER A 702 16.69 4.32 -7.88
N SER A 703 15.68 5.19 -7.84
CA SER A 703 14.79 5.31 -6.68
C SER A 703 13.81 4.15 -6.57
N GLY A 704 13.15 3.80 -7.68
CA GLY A 704 12.12 2.77 -7.73
C GLY A 704 12.66 1.36 -7.44
N SER A 705 13.93 1.09 -7.73
CA SER A 705 14.60 -0.19 -7.40
C SER A 705 15.01 -0.31 -5.94
N GLN A 706 15.14 0.81 -5.22
CA GLN A 706 15.52 0.86 -3.81
C GLN A 706 14.32 1.08 -2.88
N PHE A 707 13.17 1.42 -3.44
CA PHE A 707 11.94 1.60 -2.69
C PHE A 707 11.37 0.27 -2.18
N ALA A 708 11.18 0.19 -0.87
CA ALA A 708 10.53 -0.92 -0.19
C ALA A 708 9.84 -0.42 1.08
N VAL A 709 8.51 -0.57 1.15
CA VAL A 709 7.73 -0.15 2.33
C VAL A 709 8.17 -0.91 3.57
N ILE A 710 8.21 -2.23 3.45
CA ILE A 710 8.78 -3.17 4.41
C ILE A 710 10.07 -3.65 3.78
N ASP A 711 11.19 -3.57 4.50
CA ASP A 711 12.47 -4.07 4.00
C ASP A 711 12.32 -5.54 3.61
N GLN A 712 12.32 -5.82 2.30
CA GLN A 712 11.93 -7.09 1.68
C GLN A 712 13.02 -8.16 1.85
N ASP A 713 13.32 -8.49 3.10
CA ASP A 713 14.11 -9.67 3.46
C ASP A 713 13.20 -10.81 3.93
N THR A 714 11.92 -10.80 3.54
CA THR A 714 10.98 -11.87 3.82
C THR A 714 10.72 -12.74 2.60
N VAL A 715 10.67 -14.04 2.82
CA VAL A 715 10.30 -15.06 1.85
C VAL A 715 8.93 -15.61 2.24
N SER A 716 7.99 -15.63 1.29
CA SER A 716 6.68 -16.26 1.52
C SER A 716 6.81 -17.76 1.38
N VAL A 717 6.34 -18.50 2.39
CA VAL A 717 6.42 -19.97 2.45
C VAL A 717 5.03 -20.55 2.69
N LEU A 718 4.61 -21.47 1.84
CA LEU A 718 3.37 -22.24 1.96
C LEU A 718 3.52 -23.26 3.09
N VAL A 719 2.56 -23.32 4.02
CA VAL A 719 2.65 -24.21 5.19
C VAL A 719 1.63 -25.35 5.12
N PRO A 720 1.95 -26.54 5.63
CA PRO A 720 1.10 -27.73 5.53
C PRO A 720 -0.03 -27.74 6.58
N PHE A 721 -0.86 -26.69 6.59
CA PHE A 721 -2.03 -26.59 7.46
C PHE A 721 -3.32 -26.74 6.68
N GLY A 722 -4.16 -27.73 7.04
CA GLY A 722 -5.43 -27.98 6.35
C GLY A 722 -5.23 -28.14 4.84
N ARG A 723 -6.03 -27.41 4.05
CA ARG A 723 -5.97 -27.36 2.58
C ARG A 723 -4.61 -26.91 2.03
N GLY A 724 -3.81 -26.17 2.81
CA GLY A 724 -2.42 -25.84 2.44
C GLY A 724 -1.55 -27.06 2.15
N LYS A 725 -1.79 -28.19 2.84
CA LYS A 725 -1.10 -29.46 2.55
C LYS A 725 -1.47 -30.02 1.17
N GLU A 726 -2.74 -29.99 0.84
CA GLU A 726 -3.26 -30.47 -0.44
C GLU A 726 -2.79 -29.58 -1.60
N ILE A 727 -2.75 -28.24 -1.40
CA ILE A 727 -2.22 -27.30 -2.39
C ILE A 727 -0.73 -27.56 -2.66
N ILE A 728 0.07 -27.86 -1.64
CA ILE A 728 1.49 -28.25 -1.82
C ILE A 728 1.59 -29.49 -2.71
N GLU A 729 0.75 -30.51 -2.45
CA GLU A 729 0.72 -31.75 -3.22
C GLU A 729 0.21 -31.54 -4.66
N GLU A 730 -0.74 -30.65 -4.88
CA GLU A 730 -1.29 -30.31 -6.20
C GLU A 730 -0.30 -29.50 -7.05
N LEU A 731 0.34 -28.48 -6.47
CA LEU A 731 1.40 -27.72 -7.14
C LEU A 731 2.61 -28.61 -7.49
N ALA A 732 2.93 -29.60 -6.65
CA ALA A 732 4.01 -30.54 -6.91
C ALA A 732 3.74 -31.50 -8.09
N LYS A 733 2.47 -31.65 -8.51
CA LYS A 733 2.08 -32.50 -9.66
C LYS A 733 2.20 -31.78 -11.01
N THR A 734 2.75 -30.57 -11.04
CA THR A 734 2.95 -29.71 -12.23
C THR A 734 1.63 -29.41 -12.97
N PRO A 735 0.71 -28.63 -12.37
CA PRO A 735 -0.55 -28.25 -13.02
C PRO A 735 -0.32 -27.37 -14.26
N HIS A 736 -1.25 -27.41 -15.22
CA HIS A 736 -1.30 -26.44 -16.32
C HIS A 736 -1.42 -25.00 -15.76
N LEU A 737 -0.87 -24.01 -16.49
CA LEU A 737 -0.75 -22.61 -16.02
C LEU A 737 -2.03 -22.03 -15.35
N PRO A 738 -3.25 -22.21 -15.91
CA PRO A 738 -4.47 -21.66 -15.30
C PRO A 738 -4.78 -22.26 -13.92
N ALA A 739 -4.68 -23.59 -13.78
CA ALA A 739 -4.88 -24.28 -12.51
C ALA A 739 -3.84 -23.87 -11.46
N THR A 740 -2.60 -23.58 -11.89
CA THR A 740 -1.55 -23.05 -11.01
C THR A 740 -1.94 -21.68 -10.44
N VAL A 741 -2.52 -20.76 -11.24
CA VAL A 741 -2.92 -19.42 -10.78
C VAL A 741 -4.01 -19.49 -9.72
N GLU A 742 -5.03 -20.34 -9.90
CA GLU A 742 -6.08 -20.53 -8.90
C GLU A 742 -5.54 -21.11 -7.60
N LEU A 743 -4.68 -22.12 -7.70
CA LEU A 743 -4.01 -22.70 -6.53
C LEU A 743 -3.15 -21.68 -5.79
N LEU A 744 -2.45 -20.79 -6.51
CA LEU A 744 -1.66 -19.71 -5.90
C LEU A 744 -2.53 -18.67 -5.18
N LYS A 745 -3.73 -18.39 -5.68
CA LYS A 745 -4.70 -17.52 -4.98
C LYS A 745 -5.16 -18.17 -3.68
N GLU A 746 -5.54 -19.44 -3.73
CA GLU A 746 -5.94 -20.20 -2.53
C GLU A 746 -4.78 -20.33 -1.53
N ALA A 747 -3.56 -20.56 -2.02
CA ALA A 747 -2.34 -20.69 -1.23
C ALA A 747 -2.06 -19.47 -0.34
N GLN A 748 -2.60 -18.29 -0.67
CA GLN A 748 -2.42 -17.08 0.13
C GLN A 748 -2.93 -17.24 1.57
N GLN A 749 -4.00 -18.00 1.77
CA GLN A 749 -4.57 -18.24 3.10
C GLN A 749 -3.71 -19.23 3.92
N TYR A 750 -2.77 -19.91 3.28
CA TYR A 750 -1.92 -20.95 3.85
C TYR A 750 -0.43 -20.59 3.82
N SER A 751 -0.07 -19.33 3.58
CA SER A 751 1.32 -18.90 3.59
C SER A 751 1.70 -18.10 4.84
N VAL A 752 3.01 -18.05 5.11
CA VAL A 752 3.62 -17.19 6.12
C VAL A 752 4.85 -16.53 5.52
N ASN A 753 5.01 -15.22 5.75
CA ASN A 753 6.22 -14.49 5.38
C ASN A 753 7.29 -14.66 6.47
N LEU A 754 8.47 -15.15 6.09
CA LEU A 754 9.60 -15.43 6.97
C LEU A 754 10.80 -14.55 6.65
N PHE A 755 11.37 -13.89 7.64
CA PHE A 755 12.62 -13.14 7.47
C PHE A 755 13.81 -14.07 7.19
N LYS A 756 14.86 -13.59 6.52
CA LYS A 756 16.10 -14.35 6.22
C LYS A 756 16.67 -15.13 7.41
N ASN A 757 16.65 -14.54 8.61
CA ASN A 757 17.11 -15.18 9.82
C ASN A 757 16.17 -16.29 10.33
N GLU A 758 14.86 -16.15 10.12
CA GLU A 758 13.88 -17.20 10.42
C GLU A 758 14.07 -18.37 9.43
N VAL A 759 14.28 -18.07 8.14
CA VAL A 759 14.65 -19.07 7.12
C VAL A 759 15.93 -19.82 7.52
N GLN A 760 16.97 -19.11 7.96
CA GLN A 760 18.22 -19.72 8.46
C GLN A 760 18.01 -20.61 9.69
N SER A 761 17.05 -20.28 10.56
CA SER A 761 16.78 -21.07 11.77
C SER A 761 16.04 -22.38 11.49
N LEU A 762 15.52 -22.57 10.29
CA LEU A 762 14.73 -23.76 9.90
C LEU A 762 15.59 -24.87 9.26
N ASP A 763 16.92 -24.76 9.22
CA ASP A 763 17.88 -25.80 8.82
C ASP A 763 17.43 -26.68 7.61
N ASN A 764 17.15 -26.04 6.47
CA ASN A 764 16.62 -26.66 5.24
C ASN A 764 15.18 -27.20 5.30
N GLY A 765 14.39 -26.76 6.29
CA GLY A 765 12.96 -27.05 6.41
C GLY A 765 12.07 -26.36 5.37
N ILE A 766 12.65 -25.61 4.45
CA ILE A 766 11.96 -24.93 3.34
C ILE A 766 12.49 -25.51 2.03
N TYR A 767 11.59 -25.89 1.13
CA TYR A 767 11.94 -26.49 -0.16
C TYR A 767 11.09 -25.90 -1.31
N PRO A 768 11.63 -25.79 -2.53
CA PRO A 768 10.85 -25.35 -3.70
C PRO A 768 9.85 -26.44 -4.13
N ILE A 769 8.68 -26.01 -4.61
CA ILE A 769 7.66 -26.89 -5.17
C ILE A 769 7.85 -26.97 -6.69
N GLY A 770 8.60 -27.96 -7.17
CA GLY A 770 8.92 -28.09 -8.60
C GLY A 770 9.53 -26.82 -9.18
N ASP A 771 9.12 -26.46 -10.41
CA ASP A 771 9.58 -25.24 -11.11
C ASP A 771 8.62 -24.04 -10.94
N THR A 772 7.70 -24.09 -9.96
CA THR A 772 6.64 -23.07 -9.78
C THR A 772 7.13 -21.74 -9.19
N GLY A 773 8.36 -21.69 -8.66
CA GLY A 773 8.87 -20.53 -7.91
C GLY A 773 8.32 -20.41 -6.48
N VAL A 774 7.41 -21.31 -6.07
CA VAL A 774 6.81 -21.35 -4.72
C VAL A 774 7.68 -22.17 -3.77
N LEU A 775 7.78 -21.70 -2.52
CA LEU A 775 8.47 -22.42 -1.44
C LEU A 775 7.44 -23.01 -0.46
N ALA A 776 7.66 -24.25 -0.03
CA ALA A 776 6.87 -24.95 0.97
C ALA A 776 7.69 -25.24 2.23
N LEU A 777 7.00 -25.30 3.37
CA LEU A 777 7.55 -25.69 4.66
C LEU A 777 7.34 -27.19 4.90
N ALA A 778 8.37 -27.89 5.36
CA ALA A 778 8.25 -29.28 5.80
C ALA A 778 7.37 -29.39 7.06
N ASP A 779 6.52 -30.43 7.10
CA ASP A 779 5.49 -30.64 8.13
C ASP A 779 6.03 -30.59 9.57
N ILE A 780 7.23 -31.12 9.80
CA ILE A 780 7.88 -31.15 11.11
C ILE A 780 8.14 -29.75 11.71
N TYR A 781 8.16 -28.70 10.88
CA TYR A 781 8.40 -27.33 11.32
C TYR A 781 7.10 -26.54 11.55
N TYR A 782 5.92 -27.16 11.39
CA TYR A 782 4.63 -26.51 11.60
C TYR A 782 3.86 -27.10 12.78
N SER A 783 3.86 -26.40 13.91
CA SER A 783 3.10 -26.76 15.10
C SER A 783 1.63 -26.33 14.98
N ARG A 784 0.70 -27.21 15.34
CA ARG A 784 -0.72 -26.84 15.53
C ARG A 784 -0.93 -25.84 16.67
N GLU A 785 0.02 -25.73 17.60
CA GLU A 785 -0.08 -24.81 18.73
C GLU A 785 0.63 -23.48 18.42
N TYR A 786 1.85 -23.52 17.87
CA TYR A 786 2.68 -22.32 17.72
C TYR A 786 2.81 -21.82 16.27
N GLY A 787 2.36 -22.59 15.28
CA GLY A 787 2.67 -22.35 13.87
C GLY A 787 4.11 -22.72 13.57
N ILE A 788 4.81 -21.91 12.77
CA ILE A 788 6.20 -22.17 12.40
C ILE A 788 7.11 -22.23 13.65
N THR A 789 7.78 -23.37 13.82
CA THR A 789 8.60 -23.68 15.01
C THR A 789 9.92 -24.33 14.58
N PRO A 790 11.08 -23.72 14.86
CA PRO A 790 12.39 -24.34 14.66
C PRO A 790 12.58 -25.60 15.52
N LEU A 791 13.30 -26.60 15.02
CA LEU A 791 13.57 -27.86 15.75
C LEU A 791 14.35 -27.67 17.06
N THR A 792 15.09 -26.56 17.19
CA THR A 792 15.82 -26.21 18.43
C THR A 792 14.91 -25.78 19.57
N ASP A 793 13.62 -25.52 19.31
CA ASP A 793 12.60 -25.14 20.30
C ASP A 793 11.70 -26.32 20.73
N ASN A 794 11.94 -27.55 20.25
CA ASN A 794 11.14 -28.71 20.65
C ASN A 794 11.44 -29.14 22.09
N GLU A 795 10.41 -29.19 22.93
CA GLU A 795 10.42 -30.04 24.13
C GLU A 795 10.66 -31.49 23.70
N PRO A 796 11.37 -32.31 24.51
CA PRO A 796 11.63 -33.70 24.16
C PRO A 796 10.30 -34.43 23.93
N VAL A 797 10.16 -34.99 22.73
CA VAL A 797 9.05 -35.88 22.37
C VAL A 797 9.10 -37.07 23.32
N LEU A 798 8.23 -37.08 24.33
CA LEU A 798 7.92 -38.29 25.08
C LEU A 798 7.13 -39.19 24.13
N PHE A 799 7.79 -40.24 23.64
CA PHE A 799 7.17 -41.37 22.96
C PHE A 799 6.13 -42.06 23.86
#